data_AF-A0A5M3Q332-F1
#
_entry.id   AF-A0A5M3Q332-F1
#
_cell.length_a   1.000
_cell.length_b   1.000
_cell.length_c   1.000
_cell.angle_alpha   90.00
_cell.angle_beta   90.00
_cell.angle_gamma   90.00
#
_symmetry.space_group_name_H-M   'P 1'
#
loop_
_entity.id
_entity.type
_entity.pdbx_description
1 polymer ?
#
loop_
_entity_poly.entity_id
_entity_poly.type
_entity_poly.pdbx_seq_one_letter_code
_entity_poly.pdbx_strand_id
1 'polypeptide(L)'
;MERQDPDPALKPALMQFDMALAEFARARRADPKASSLGVLERSRLLMTLPGGFDALYRRVRSLESAGIFGTSDWARPALLQPALAKHSLRAAGAVTTIVEALSELRMLAVTRGDYFHPGISAEQARHFLTQVMALNLDLLSGQLTEADRERPKQLGTIVLELYRYLVSHLGYESLLDSLVAEVWRLLDQGPVQVDSICEMTGQIAKCLYDPEMKTRGSSDATRLVRALFAPTPASAEDPGLAVYEQRLKDMDDLALSSEASSFARSMFDTGLASPYHAVMLRFLRDTGQDELIPNILGLTMTGLDDLYCYTELVHALIDEAIYPETCQAVYGLTMMLERGSLFTPSVAQALWRQIKLQPSAETNQALAETFGDARPPRVFLLAGVINLLGQPLGVGQGNNPTCQSAIGLSMWASNEADYLLQVLAWAARDNEVLSRFEGQEVSSRDLEPGLVKGTPVDVDPVSLVLIPHLDRLYGEMWRRCENRDEDAHRWINPEFYGWWVSHGFRAVTDVKTGEVRDYEGFIRHFYASYHPFYNGNIPVIHAQPAGIAVTDSAARFVGRHAINILRVALSPKNEMRVYFFNPNNDSGQNWGQGITCSTHGNGEFRGEASLPIAEFTSRLYAFHFDPLELGDLSAIPEKEVARVMDLGYTSWAAPTDRSPD
;
A
#
# COMPACT_ATOMS: atom_id res chain seq x y z
N MET A 1 38.30 -15.50 6.18
CA MET A 1 37.65 -16.56 5.37
C MET A 1 38.69 -17.60 5.01
N GLU A 2 38.67 -18.74 5.69
CA GLU A 2 39.34 -19.95 5.20
C GLU A 2 38.75 -20.27 3.82
N ARG A 3 39.61 -20.48 2.81
CA ARG A 3 39.19 -20.96 1.50
C ARG A 3 38.71 -22.40 1.67
N GLN A 4 37.41 -22.61 1.79
CA GLN A 4 36.80 -23.91 1.56
C GLN A 4 37.20 -24.37 0.15
N ASP A 5 37.70 -25.60 0.04
CA ASP A 5 37.92 -26.22 -1.26
C ASP A 5 36.59 -26.23 -2.03
N PRO A 6 36.60 -25.84 -3.32
CA PRO A 6 35.37 -25.79 -4.11
C PRO A 6 34.72 -27.16 -4.14
N ASP A 7 33.41 -27.21 -3.88
CA ASP A 7 32.62 -28.43 -3.92
C ASP A 7 32.98 -29.23 -5.20
N PRO A 8 33.37 -30.52 -5.08
CA PRO A 8 33.77 -31.32 -6.23
C PRO A 8 32.68 -31.41 -7.32
N ALA A 9 31.41 -31.18 -6.98
CA ALA A 9 30.29 -31.13 -7.91
C ALA A 9 30.15 -29.78 -8.67
N LEU A 10 30.74 -28.70 -8.15
CA LEU A 10 30.61 -27.36 -8.75
C LEU A 10 31.26 -27.28 -10.13
N LYS A 11 32.48 -27.82 -10.28
CA LYS A 11 33.25 -27.73 -11.53
C LYS A 11 32.55 -28.42 -12.71
N PRO A 12 32.05 -29.67 -12.60
CA PRO A 12 31.26 -30.30 -13.65
C PRO A 12 29.95 -29.55 -13.96
N ALA A 13 29.22 -29.10 -12.93
CA ALA A 13 27.97 -28.36 -13.11
C ALA A 13 28.19 -27.03 -13.86
N LEU A 14 29.29 -26.35 -13.54
CA LEU A 14 29.68 -25.09 -14.17
C LEU A 14 30.05 -25.27 -15.64
N MET A 15 30.75 -26.36 -15.99
CA MET A 15 31.03 -26.69 -17.40
C MET A 15 29.74 -26.90 -18.20
N GLN A 16 28.77 -27.61 -17.62
CA GLN A 16 27.48 -27.84 -18.28
C GLN A 16 26.66 -26.55 -18.41
N PHE A 17 26.74 -25.66 -17.41
CA PHE A 17 26.14 -24.32 -17.50
C PHE A 17 26.78 -23.48 -18.61
N ASP A 18 28.11 -23.44 -18.68
CA ASP A 18 28.84 -22.65 -19.68
C ASP A 18 28.55 -23.13 -21.10
N MET A 19 28.42 -24.45 -21.31
CA MET A 19 27.96 -25.01 -22.57
C MET A 19 26.54 -24.57 -22.92
N ALA A 20 25.60 -24.69 -21.98
CA ALA A 20 24.21 -24.29 -22.20
C ALA A 20 24.07 -22.80 -22.50
N LEU A 21 24.84 -21.95 -21.81
CA LEU A 21 24.87 -20.50 -22.04
C LEU A 21 25.42 -20.19 -23.44
N ALA A 22 26.49 -20.86 -23.87
CA ALA A 22 27.05 -20.68 -25.20
C ALA A 22 26.08 -21.13 -26.31
N GLU A 23 25.39 -22.25 -26.12
CA GLU A 23 24.36 -22.75 -27.03
C GLU A 23 23.17 -21.79 -27.11
N PHE A 24 22.67 -21.33 -25.97
CA PHE A 24 21.61 -20.33 -25.91
C PHE A 24 22.01 -19.03 -26.61
N ALA A 25 23.21 -18.51 -26.36
CA ALA A 25 23.71 -17.30 -27.01
C ALA A 25 23.88 -17.45 -28.54
N ARG A 26 24.13 -18.66 -29.04
CA ARG A 26 24.13 -18.94 -30.49
C ARG A 26 22.70 -19.01 -31.03
N ALA A 27 21.82 -19.73 -30.34
CA ALA A 27 20.42 -19.87 -30.72
C ALA A 27 19.71 -18.51 -30.75
N ARG A 28 19.93 -17.65 -29.74
CA ARG A 28 19.33 -16.31 -29.64
C ARG A 28 19.77 -15.35 -30.75
N ARG A 29 21.00 -15.52 -31.26
CA ARG A 29 21.51 -14.78 -32.43
C ARG A 29 20.81 -15.19 -33.73
N ALA A 30 20.36 -16.44 -33.82
CA ALA A 30 19.63 -16.95 -34.98
C ALA A 30 18.11 -16.72 -34.87
N ASP A 31 17.55 -16.84 -33.67
CA ASP A 31 16.13 -16.67 -33.37
C ASP A 31 15.94 -15.84 -32.07
N PRO A 32 15.40 -14.62 -32.17
CA PRO A 32 15.04 -13.78 -31.02
C PRO A 32 13.99 -14.40 -30.08
N LYS A 33 13.40 -15.55 -30.40
CA LYS A 33 12.46 -16.30 -29.54
C LYS A 33 13.05 -17.58 -28.95
N ALA A 34 14.35 -17.85 -29.16
CA ALA A 34 15.02 -19.01 -28.57
C ALA A 34 14.80 -19.09 -27.04
N SER A 35 14.49 -20.29 -26.55
CA SER A 35 14.12 -20.53 -25.15
C SER A 35 15.32 -20.48 -24.21
N SER A 36 15.18 -19.77 -23.08
CA SER A 36 16.18 -19.69 -22.01
C SER A 36 16.05 -20.80 -20.95
N LEU A 37 15.04 -21.67 -21.04
CA LEU A 37 14.70 -22.66 -20.00
C LEU A 37 15.89 -23.57 -19.64
N GLY A 38 16.69 -23.99 -20.63
CA GLY A 38 17.86 -24.83 -20.39
C GLY A 38 18.94 -24.13 -19.56
N VAL A 39 19.18 -22.83 -19.81
CA VAL A 39 20.12 -22.03 -19.03
C VAL A 39 19.57 -21.77 -17.62
N LEU A 40 18.29 -21.46 -17.50
CA LEU A 40 17.65 -21.20 -16.20
C LEU A 40 17.66 -22.43 -15.29
N GLU A 41 17.37 -23.63 -15.82
CA GLU A 41 17.44 -24.87 -15.04
C GLU A 41 18.89 -25.18 -14.59
N ARG A 42 19.90 -24.87 -15.42
CA ARG A 42 21.32 -24.99 -15.05
C ARG A 42 21.73 -23.95 -14.01
N SER A 43 21.24 -22.72 -14.09
CA SER A 43 21.42 -21.69 -13.06
C SER A 43 20.84 -22.16 -11.73
N ARG A 44 19.63 -22.74 -11.74
CA ARG A 44 18.98 -23.29 -10.54
C ARG A 44 19.85 -24.35 -9.85
N LEU A 45 20.41 -25.28 -10.63
CA LEU A 45 21.30 -26.32 -10.10
C LEU A 45 22.60 -25.72 -9.53
N LEU A 46 23.15 -24.67 -10.14
CA LEU A 46 24.30 -23.96 -9.58
C LEU A 46 23.95 -23.29 -8.25
N MET A 47 22.79 -22.64 -8.15
CA MET A 47 22.35 -21.95 -6.93
C MET A 47 22.18 -22.88 -5.72
N THR A 48 22.03 -24.20 -5.92
CA THR A 48 21.98 -25.19 -4.83
C THR A 48 23.36 -25.65 -4.34
N LEU A 49 24.44 -25.28 -5.02
CA LEU A 49 25.80 -25.70 -4.70
C LEU A 49 26.58 -24.59 -3.96
N PRO A 50 27.43 -24.95 -2.98
CA PRO A 50 28.38 -24.01 -2.38
C PRO A 50 29.23 -23.32 -3.46
N GLY A 51 29.30 -21.98 -3.42
CA GLY A 51 30.01 -21.18 -4.43
C GLY A 51 29.26 -20.96 -5.75
N GLY A 52 28.04 -21.48 -5.89
CA GLY A 52 27.22 -21.32 -7.09
C GLY A 52 26.82 -19.87 -7.41
N PHE A 53 26.42 -19.10 -6.38
CA PHE A 53 26.09 -17.67 -6.55
C PHE A 53 27.28 -16.86 -7.03
N ASP A 54 28.47 -17.08 -6.46
CA ASP A 54 29.72 -16.45 -6.91
C ASP A 54 30.06 -16.84 -8.35
N ALA A 55 29.84 -18.10 -8.74
CA ALA A 55 30.04 -18.56 -10.11
C ALA A 55 29.09 -17.90 -11.13
N LEU A 56 27.82 -17.71 -10.76
CA LEU A 56 26.81 -17.01 -11.56
C LEU A 56 27.06 -15.50 -11.60
N TYR A 57 27.43 -14.89 -10.47
CA TYR A 57 27.76 -13.48 -10.33
C TYR A 57 28.85 -13.06 -11.32
N ARG A 58 29.95 -13.84 -11.41
CA ARG A 58 31.03 -13.60 -12.39
C ARG A 58 30.59 -13.68 -13.86
N ARG A 59 29.41 -14.24 -14.13
CA ARG A 59 28.86 -14.47 -15.48
C ARG A 59 27.65 -13.61 -15.80
N VAL A 60 27.26 -12.69 -14.91
CA VAL A 60 26.15 -11.74 -15.11
C VAL A 60 26.23 -11.07 -16.48
N ARG A 61 27.41 -10.54 -16.84
CA ARG A 61 27.61 -9.87 -18.14
C ARG A 61 27.32 -10.81 -19.32
N SER A 62 27.79 -12.05 -19.26
CA SER A 62 27.58 -13.04 -20.32
C SER A 62 26.13 -13.47 -20.42
N LEU A 63 25.45 -13.65 -19.28
CA LEU A 63 24.03 -13.98 -19.19
C LEU A 63 23.16 -12.87 -19.80
N GLU A 64 23.40 -11.63 -19.42
CA GLU A 64 22.65 -10.49 -19.93
C GLU A 64 22.91 -10.24 -21.42
N SER A 65 24.18 -10.32 -21.85
CA SER A 65 24.55 -10.19 -23.27
C SER A 65 23.97 -11.31 -24.13
N ALA A 66 23.73 -12.50 -23.57
CA ALA A 66 23.03 -13.59 -24.24
C ALA A 66 21.51 -13.35 -24.36
N GLY A 67 20.98 -12.32 -23.69
CA GLY A 67 19.56 -11.97 -23.71
C GLY A 67 18.72 -12.82 -22.75
N ILE A 68 19.26 -13.22 -21.59
CA ILE A 68 18.55 -14.08 -20.62
C ILE A 68 17.21 -13.49 -20.16
N PHE A 69 17.12 -12.16 -20.08
CA PHE A 69 15.90 -11.44 -19.70
C PHE A 69 14.92 -11.22 -20.87
N GLY A 70 15.31 -11.59 -22.09
CA GLY A 70 14.44 -11.51 -23.27
C GLY A 70 13.80 -10.12 -23.46
N THR A 71 12.47 -10.11 -23.62
CA THR A 71 11.63 -8.90 -23.72
C THR A 71 10.83 -8.63 -22.43
N SER A 72 11.21 -9.27 -21.33
CA SER A 72 10.53 -9.12 -20.03
C SER A 72 10.96 -7.82 -19.32
N ASP A 73 10.27 -7.47 -18.25
CA ASP A 73 10.61 -6.28 -17.44
C ASP A 73 12.01 -6.37 -16.82
N TRP A 74 12.51 -7.58 -16.53
CA TRP A 74 13.90 -7.78 -16.08
C TRP A 74 14.94 -7.29 -17.07
N ALA A 75 14.62 -7.14 -18.36
CA ALA A 75 15.53 -6.57 -19.35
C ALA A 75 15.73 -5.05 -19.16
N ARG A 76 14.89 -4.39 -18.35
CA ARG A 76 14.93 -2.95 -18.07
C ARG A 76 15.10 -2.71 -16.57
N PRO A 77 16.33 -2.86 -16.02
CA PRO A 77 16.57 -2.83 -14.58
C PRO A 77 16.04 -1.57 -13.86
N ALA A 78 16.11 -0.40 -14.50
CA ALA A 78 15.62 0.85 -13.90
C ALA A 78 14.09 0.91 -13.67
N LEU A 79 13.32 -0.05 -14.18
CA LEU A 79 11.86 -0.10 -14.09
C LEU A 79 11.37 -1.15 -13.08
N LEU A 80 12.27 -1.96 -12.52
CA LEU A 80 11.91 -3.02 -11.57
C LEU A 80 11.41 -2.43 -10.25
N GLN A 81 10.38 -3.08 -9.69
CA GLN A 81 9.73 -2.67 -8.45
C GLN A 81 10.06 -3.65 -7.30
N PRO A 82 10.58 -3.17 -6.16
CA PRO A 82 10.98 -4.04 -5.05
C PRO A 82 9.87 -4.93 -4.50
N ALA A 83 8.64 -4.40 -4.41
CA ALA A 83 7.47 -5.15 -3.93
C ALA A 83 7.15 -6.37 -4.81
N LEU A 84 7.31 -6.25 -6.13
CA LEU A 84 7.11 -7.37 -7.07
C LEU A 84 8.25 -8.40 -7.00
N ALA A 85 9.47 -7.97 -6.69
CA ALA A 85 10.61 -8.87 -6.52
C ALA A 85 10.40 -9.80 -5.31
N LYS A 86 9.86 -9.32 -4.18
CA LYS A 86 9.45 -10.16 -3.04
C LYS A 86 8.55 -11.32 -3.49
N HIS A 87 7.50 -11.01 -4.25
CA HIS A 87 6.58 -12.03 -4.74
C HIS A 87 7.24 -12.98 -5.75
N SER A 88 8.02 -12.44 -6.69
CA SER A 88 8.76 -13.21 -7.70
C SER A 88 9.76 -14.19 -7.07
N LEU A 89 10.39 -13.79 -5.97
CA LEU A 89 11.27 -14.65 -5.20
C LEU A 89 10.50 -15.70 -4.40
N ARG A 90 9.48 -15.30 -3.62
CA ARG A 90 8.88 -16.15 -2.57
C ARG A 90 7.67 -16.96 -2.99
N ALA A 91 6.85 -16.47 -3.89
CA ALA A 91 5.58 -17.10 -4.26
C ALA A 91 5.57 -17.67 -5.68
N ALA A 92 6.41 -17.15 -6.58
CA ALA A 92 6.38 -17.57 -7.97
C ALA A 92 6.95 -18.99 -8.21
N GLY A 93 6.69 -19.51 -9.42
CA GLY A 93 7.27 -20.75 -9.90
C GLY A 93 8.77 -20.64 -10.23
N ALA A 94 9.42 -21.79 -10.42
CA ALA A 94 10.88 -21.88 -10.55
C ALA A 94 11.50 -20.98 -11.64
N VAL A 95 10.84 -20.79 -12.78
CA VAL A 95 11.40 -19.94 -13.85
C VAL A 95 11.51 -18.48 -13.38
N THR A 96 10.43 -17.92 -12.85
CA THR A 96 10.37 -16.53 -12.37
C THR A 96 11.33 -16.30 -11.22
N THR A 97 11.38 -17.19 -10.22
CA THR A 97 12.29 -17.05 -9.07
C THR A 97 13.76 -17.04 -9.51
N ILE A 98 14.15 -17.86 -10.49
CA ILE A 98 15.54 -17.91 -10.95
C ILE A 98 15.89 -16.71 -11.82
N VAL A 99 14.96 -16.21 -12.63
CA VAL A 99 15.15 -14.96 -13.38
C VAL A 99 15.32 -13.78 -12.42
N GLU A 100 14.50 -13.69 -11.37
CA GLU A 100 14.63 -12.65 -10.32
C GLU A 100 15.97 -12.75 -9.61
N ALA A 101 16.38 -13.95 -9.18
CA ALA A 101 17.69 -14.16 -8.54
C ALA A 101 18.86 -13.72 -9.44
N LEU A 102 18.81 -14.01 -10.74
CA LEU A 102 19.81 -13.53 -11.70
C LEU A 102 19.77 -12.00 -11.89
N SER A 103 18.57 -11.40 -11.84
CA SER A 103 18.39 -9.95 -11.88
C SER A 103 19.03 -9.27 -10.65
N GLU A 104 18.84 -9.83 -9.46
CA GLU A 104 19.45 -9.32 -8.23
C GLU A 104 20.97 -9.46 -8.23
N LEU A 105 21.50 -10.58 -8.72
CA LEU A 105 22.95 -10.73 -8.93
C LEU A 105 23.49 -9.69 -9.92
N ARG A 106 22.72 -9.33 -10.96
CA ARG A 106 23.07 -8.22 -11.86
C ARG A 106 23.09 -6.89 -11.12
N MET A 107 22.04 -6.59 -10.35
CA MET A 107 22.00 -5.35 -9.57
C MET A 107 23.18 -5.25 -8.60
N LEU A 108 23.62 -6.38 -8.03
CA LEU A 108 24.76 -6.41 -7.12
C LEU A 108 26.07 -6.10 -7.87
N ALA A 109 26.22 -6.64 -9.09
CA ALA A 109 27.37 -6.37 -9.94
C ALA A 109 27.45 -4.88 -10.32
N VAL A 110 26.30 -4.26 -10.61
CA VAL A 110 26.23 -2.81 -10.90
C VAL A 110 26.52 -1.98 -9.66
N THR A 111 25.95 -2.34 -8.50
CA THR A 111 26.15 -1.66 -7.22
C THR A 111 27.61 -1.61 -6.79
N ARG A 112 28.36 -2.68 -7.07
CA ARG A 112 29.80 -2.81 -6.75
C ARG A 112 30.71 -2.18 -7.79
N GLY A 113 30.17 -1.74 -8.93
CA GLY A 113 30.98 -1.26 -10.06
C GLY A 113 31.69 -2.37 -10.85
N ASP A 114 31.44 -3.64 -10.52
CA ASP A 114 31.99 -4.82 -11.21
C ASP A 114 31.36 -4.99 -12.61
N TYR A 115 30.21 -4.36 -12.86
CA TYR A 115 29.55 -4.31 -14.15
C TYR A 115 28.92 -2.94 -14.41
N PHE A 116 29.38 -2.24 -15.45
CA PHE A 116 28.74 -1.02 -15.93
C PHE A 116 27.51 -1.38 -16.77
N HIS A 117 26.32 -0.97 -16.33
CA HIS A 117 25.08 -1.16 -17.07
C HIS A 117 24.57 0.19 -17.61
N PRO A 118 24.26 0.30 -18.93
CA PRO A 118 23.87 1.58 -19.53
C PRO A 118 22.50 2.09 -19.05
N GLY A 119 21.64 1.19 -18.58
CA GLY A 119 20.25 1.51 -18.20
C GLY A 119 19.98 1.68 -16.70
N ILE A 120 20.98 1.60 -15.81
CA ILE A 120 20.78 1.84 -14.36
C ILE A 120 22.11 2.25 -13.71
N SER A 121 22.07 3.21 -12.78
CA SER A 121 23.26 3.64 -12.03
C SER A 121 23.57 2.69 -10.85
N ALA A 122 24.81 2.74 -10.34
CA ALA A 122 25.21 1.99 -9.15
C ALA A 122 24.39 2.38 -7.90
N GLU A 123 23.99 3.65 -7.81
CA GLU A 123 23.16 4.16 -6.71
C GLU A 123 21.72 3.64 -6.81
N GLN A 124 21.11 3.69 -7.99
CA GLN A 124 19.77 3.13 -8.22
C GLN A 124 19.72 1.62 -7.98
N ALA A 125 20.74 0.88 -8.46
CA ALA A 125 20.84 -0.55 -8.22
C ALA A 125 20.99 -0.88 -6.73
N ARG A 126 21.76 -0.08 -5.98
CA ARG A 126 21.91 -0.21 -4.53
C ARG A 126 20.60 0.03 -3.81
N HIS A 127 19.89 1.09 -4.17
CA HIS A 127 18.59 1.43 -3.60
C HIS A 127 17.57 0.31 -3.83
N PHE A 128 17.46 -0.19 -5.07
CA PHE A 128 16.59 -1.30 -5.41
C PHE A 128 16.90 -2.55 -4.58
N LEU A 129 18.15 -3.02 -4.55
CA LEU A 129 18.52 -4.20 -3.78
C LEU A 129 18.25 -4.02 -2.30
N THR A 130 18.51 -2.83 -1.77
CA THR A 130 18.29 -2.55 -0.35
C THR A 130 16.81 -2.66 0.01
N GLN A 131 15.91 -2.14 -0.83
CA GLN A 131 14.46 -2.26 -0.62
C GLN A 131 13.98 -3.71 -0.76
N VAL A 132 14.48 -4.45 -1.77
CA VAL A 132 14.15 -5.88 -1.93
C VAL A 132 14.60 -6.68 -0.70
N MET A 133 15.80 -6.37 -0.20
CA MET A 133 16.34 -7.00 1.00
C MET A 133 15.53 -6.69 2.25
N ALA A 134 15.14 -5.43 2.41
CA ALA A 134 14.25 -4.97 3.47
C ALA A 134 12.92 -5.74 3.47
N LEU A 135 12.31 -5.94 2.31
CA LEU A 135 11.02 -6.62 2.18
C LEU A 135 11.07 -8.14 2.47
N ASN A 136 12.27 -8.72 2.60
CA ASN A 136 12.51 -10.14 2.85
C ASN A 136 13.52 -10.36 3.99
N LEU A 137 13.55 -9.45 4.96
CA LEU A 137 14.46 -9.47 6.10
C LEU A 137 14.34 -10.71 6.99
N ASP A 138 13.18 -11.35 7.00
CA ASP A 138 12.98 -12.60 7.73
C ASP A 138 13.98 -13.68 7.27
N LEU A 139 14.34 -13.70 5.99
CA LEU A 139 15.39 -14.57 5.45
C LEU A 139 16.78 -14.24 6.01
N LEU A 140 17.02 -12.99 6.43
CA LEU A 140 18.30 -12.57 7.01
C LEU A 140 18.53 -13.15 8.40
N SER A 141 17.46 -13.48 9.13
CA SER A 141 17.54 -14.22 10.39
C SER A 141 17.89 -15.71 10.23
N GLY A 142 18.02 -16.19 8.99
CA GLY A 142 18.45 -17.56 8.68
C GLY A 142 17.36 -18.62 8.82
N GLN A 143 16.12 -18.25 9.13
CA GLN A 143 15.00 -19.17 9.29
C GLN A 143 14.06 -19.12 8.08
N LEU A 144 13.87 -20.26 7.42
CA LEU A 144 12.81 -20.44 6.43
C LEU A 144 11.47 -20.64 7.13
N THR A 145 10.41 -19.98 6.66
CA THR A 145 9.03 -20.28 7.04
C THR A 145 8.64 -21.69 6.56
N GLU A 146 7.54 -22.24 7.08
CA GLU A 146 7.02 -23.54 6.62
C GLU A 146 6.65 -23.49 5.13
N ALA A 147 5.99 -22.41 4.71
CA ALA A 147 5.68 -22.14 3.31
C ALA A 147 6.93 -22.12 2.42
N ASP A 148 8.03 -21.49 2.87
CA ASP A 148 9.28 -21.47 2.11
C ASP A 148 9.94 -22.86 2.02
N ARG A 149 9.82 -23.68 3.08
CA ARG A 149 10.38 -25.04 3.12
C ARG A 149 9.66 -26.00 2.19
N GLU A 150 8.34 -25.85 2.04
CA GLU A 150 7.52 -26.71 1.17
C GLU A 150 7.69 -26.41 -0.32
N ARG A 151 8.37 -25.31 -0.68
CA ARG A 151 8.52 -24.93 -2.10
C ARG A 151 9.28 -26.00 -2.89
N PRO A 152 8.76 -26.40 -4.07
CA PRO A 152 9.40 -27.44 -4.88
C PRO A 152 10.77 -26.99 -5.38
N LYS A 153 11.60 -27.95 -5.83
CA LYS A 153 12.92 -27.70 -6.44
C LYS A 153 13.90 -26.90 -5.56
N GLN A 154 13.74 -26.95 -4.23
CA GLN A 154 14.58 -26.26 -3.25
C GLN A 154 14.56 -24.72 -3.41
N LEU A 155 13.47 -24.16 -3.94
CA LEU A 155 13.39 -22.71 -4.19
C LEU A 155 13.54 -21.89 -2.91
N GLY A 156 12.95 -22.32 -1.79
CA GLY A 156 13.13 -21.64 -0.50
C GLY A 156 14.59 -21.52 -0.10
N THR A 157 15.34 -22.63 -0.17
CA THR A 157 16.78 -22.65 0.14
C THR A 157 17.58 -21.76 -0.81
N ILE A 158 17.27 -21.76 -2.11
CA ILE A 158 17.92 -20.90 -3.09
C ILE A 158 17.74 -19.43 -2.74
N VAL A 159 16.52 -19.01 -2.39
CA VAL A 159 16.26 -17.61 -2.02
C VAL A 159 16.99 -17.26 -0.73
N LEU A 160 17.00 -18.13 0.28
CA LEU A 160 17.76 -17.90 1.51
C LEU A 160 19.27 -17.67 1.24
N GLU A 161 19.87 -18.54 0.42
CA GLU A 161 21.30 -18.45 0.08
C GLU A 161 21.62 -17.23 -0.79
N LEU A 162 20.70 -16.84 -1.70
CA LEU A 162 20.81 -15.58 -2.44
C LEU A 162 20.93 -14.40 -1.47
N TYR A 163 20.08 -14.36 -0.44
CA TYR A 163 20.05 -13.27 0.52
C TYR A 163 21.32 -13.23 1.36
N ARG A 164 21.77 -14.38 1.89
CA ARG A 164 23.08 -14.48 2.56
C ARG A 164 24.21 -13.96 1.67
N TYR A 165 24.16 -14.30 0.38
CA TYR A 165 25.12 -13.82 -0.60
C TYR A 165 25.04 -12.29 -0.78
N LEU A 166 23.87 -11.71 -1.02
CA LEU A 166 23.69 -10.26 -1.19
C LEU A 166 24.17 -9.47 0.05
N VAL A 167 23.79 -9.91 1.24
CA VAL A 167 24.19 -9.27 2.51
C VAL A 167 25.69 -9.25 2.70
N SER A 168 26.35 -10.39 2.47
CA SER A 168 27.81 -10.50 2.62
C SER A 168 28.57 -9.53 1.70
N HIS A 169 27.91 -9.00 0.65
CA HIS A 169 28.48 -8.07 -0.30
C HIS A 169 28.04 -6.60 -0.11
N LEU A 170 26.85 -6.35 0.45
CA LEU A 170 26.29 -5.01 0.62
C LEU A 170 26.52 -4.42 2.01
N GLY A 171 26.61 -5.26 3.05
CA GLY A 171 26.75 -4.84 4.45
C GLY A 171 25.41 -4.57 5.14
N TYR A 172 25.36 -4.82 6.45
CA TYR A 172 24.12 -4.77 7.24
C TYR A 172 23.66 -3.35 7.61
N GLU A 173 24.59 -2.42 7.92
CA GLU A 173 24.24 -1.07 8.38
C GLU A 173 23.45 -0.26 7.35
N SER A 174 23.87 -0.27 6.07
CA SER A 174 23.15 0.45 5.03
C SER A 174 21.76 -0.11 4.73
N LEU A 175 21.52 -1.39 5.02
CA LEU A 175 20.21 -2.01 4.84
C LEU A 175 19.23 -1.54 5.94
N LEU A 176 19.73 -1.44 7.18
CA LEU A 176 18.93 -1.02 8.32
C LEU A 176 18.44 0.42 8.15
N ASP A 177 19.30 1.35 7.76
CA ASP A 177 18.92 2.76 7.59
C ASP A 177 17.85 2.95 6.50
N SER A 178 17.98 2.25 5.36
CA SER A 178 16.97 2.32 4.30
C SER A 178 15.65 1.65 4.67
N LEU A 179 15.68 0.54 5.41
CA LEU A 179 14.48 -0.09 5.94
C LEU A 179 13.77 0.84 6.93
N VAL A 180 14.50 1.49 7.83
CA VAL A 180 13.96 2.47 8.77
C VAL A 180 13.31 3.62 8.00
N ALA A 181 13.98 4.15 6.98
CA ALA A 181 13.42 5.19 6.13
C ALA A 181 12.12 4.73 5.41
N GLU A 182 12.08 3.49 4.94
CA GLU A 182 10.90 2.92 4.30
C GLU A 182 9.73 2.76 5.28
N VAL A 183 9.99 2.27 6.50
CA VAL A 183 8.96 2.19 7.55
C VAL A 183 8.39 3.57 7.86
N TRP A 184 9.22 4.59 8.01
CA TRP A 184 8.75 5.96 8.22
C TRP A 184 7.92 6.47 7.04
N ARG A 185 8.38 6.24 5.80
CA ARG A 185 7.64 6.61 4.59
C ARG A 185 6.25 5.96 4.53
N LEU A 186 6.11 4.72 4.99
CA LEU A 186 4.83 4.02 5.07
C LEU A 186 3.96 4.56 6.21
N LEU A 187 4.54 4.85 7.38
CA LEU A 187 3.82 5.45 8.50
C LEU A 187 3.29 6.85 8.19
N ASP A 188 4.04 7.67 7.45
CA ASP A 188 3.61 9.01 7.00
C ASP A 188 2.34 8.96 6.13
N GLN A 189 2.03 7.81 5.54
CA GLN A 189 0.79 7.61 4.79
C GLN A 189 -0.41 7.28 5.69
N GLY A 190 -0.20 6.96 6.97
CA GLY A 190 -1.29 6.64 7.92
C GLY A 190 -2.20 5.48 7.48
N PRO A 191 -1.64 4.30 7.18
CA PRO A 191 -2.43 3.18 6.68
C PRO A 191 -3.32 2.58 7.76
N VAL A 192 -4.51 2.10 7.37
CA VAL A 192 -5.41 1.32 8.24
C VAL A 192 -4.77 0.00 8.65
N GLN A 193 -4.05 -0.66 7.73
CA GLN A 193 -3.33 -1.90 8.00
C GLN A 193 -1.85 -1.61 8.28
N VAL A 194 -1.37 -2.13 9.41
CA VAL A 194 0.00 -1.90 9.88
C VAL A 194 0.79 -3.20 10.04
N ASP A 195 0.23 -4.36 9.70
CA ASP A 195 0.87 -5.67 9.96
C ASP A 195 2.25 -5.78 9.31
N SER A 196 2.37 -5.42 8.03
CA SER A 196 3.65 -5.42 7.33
C SER A 196 4.65 -4.43 7.92
N ILE A 197 4.18 -3.29 8.45
CA ILE A 197 5.01 -2.29 9.13
C ILE A 197 5.50 -2.83 10.47
N CYS A 198 4.63 -3.50 11.23
CA CYS A 198 4.97 -4.17 12.48
C CYS A 198 5.97 -5.31 12.26
N GLU A 199 5.79 -6.11 11.19
CA GLU A 199 6.75 -7.14 10.79
C GLU A 199 8.13 -6.53 10.47
N MET A 200 8.17 -5.49 9.62
CA MET A 200 9.42 -4.79 9.29
C MET A 200 10.10 -4.22 10.54
N THR A 201 9.32 -3.63 11.45
CA THR A 201 9.83 -3.12 12.73
C THR A 201 10.34 -4.22 13.64
N GLY A 202 9.68 -5.39 13.66
CA GLY A 202 10.18 -6.58 14.35
C GLY A 202 11.52 -7.07 13.78
N GLN A 203 11.73 -6.95 12.47
CA GLN A 203 13.04 -7.27 11.87
C GLN A 203 14.11 -6.22 12.24
N ILE A 204 13.76 -4.92 12.25
CA ILE A 204 14.64 -3.85 12.78
C ILE A 204 15.07 -4.22 14.20
N ALA A 205 14.12 -4.61 15.06
CA ALA A 205 14.40 -4.98 16.46
C ALA A 205 15.39 -6.15 16.56
N LYS A 206 15.18 -7.22 15.78
CA LYS A 206 16.10 -8.36 15.74
C LYS A 206 17.51 -7.92 15.35
N CYS A 207 17.65 -7.08 14.33
CA CYS A 207 18.97 -6.58 13.89
C CYS A 207 19.63 -5.64 14.91
N LEU A 208 18.86 -4.80 15.59
CA LEU A 208 19.38 -3.84 16.57
C LEU A 208 19.90 -4.52 17.84
N TYR A 209 19.27 -5.63 18.24
CA TYR A 209 19.59 -6.32 19.49
C TYR A 209 20.36 -7.64 19.28
N ASP A 210 20.77 -7.96 18.06
CA ASP A 210 21.61 -9.12 17.77
C ASP A 210 23.04 -8.91 18.32
N PRO A 211 23.51 -9.73 19.28
CA PRO A 211 24.86 -9.61 19.85
C PRO A 211 26.00 -9.84 18.85
N GLU A 212 25.74 -10.57 17.76
CA GLU A 212 26.71 -10.86 16.71
C GLU A 212 26.80 -9.71 15.69
N MET A 213 25.75 -8.91 15.55
CA MET A 213 25.72 -7.73 14.69
C MET A 213 26.18 -6.49 15.46
N LYS A 214 27.39 -5.99 15.14
CA LYS A 214 27.91 -4.73 15.69
C LYS A 214 27.27 -3.51 15.00
N THR A 215 25.95 -3.39 15.04
CA THR A 215 25.21 -2.29 14.40
C THR A 215 24.99 -1.18 15.42
N ARG A 216 25.45 0.05 15.15
CA ARG A 216 24.99 1.21 15.92
C ARG A 216 23.65 1.65 15.36
N GLY A 217 22.55 1.26 16.00
CA GLY A 217 21.22 1.69 15.61
C GLY A 217 21.10 3.22 15.56
N SER A 218 20.41 3.73 14.53
CA SER A 218 20.01 5.15 14.50
C SER A 218 18.96 5.44 15.59
N SER A 219 18.83 6.71 15.96
CA SER A 219 17.76 7.15 16.89
C SER A 219 16.37 6.81 16.35
N ASP A 220 16.20 6.87 15.04
CA ASP A 220 14.94 6.59 14.35
C ASP A 220 14.60 5.09 14.37
N ALA A 221 15.60 4.22 14.20
CA ALA A 221 15.42 2.77 14.34
C ALA A 221 15.00 2.40 15.77
N THR A 222 15.66 2.99 16.76
CA THR A 222 15.34 2.77 18.18
C THR A 222 13.93 3.28 18.51
N ARG A 223 13.52 4.42 17.94
CA ARG A 223 12.19 5.00 18.13
C ARG A 223 11.08 4.08 17.60
N LEU A 224 11.24 3.53 16.39
CA LEU A 224 10.29 2.59 15.80
C LEU A 224 10.12 1.33 16.67
N VAL A 225 11.24 0.74 17.07
CA VAL A 225 11.22 -0.49 17.89
C VAL A 225 10.59 -0.24 19.25
N ARG A 226 10.89 0.89 19.89
CA ARG A 226 10.24 1.27 21.15
C ARG A 226 8.73 1.42 20.99
N ALA A 227 8.24 1.99 19.89
CA ALA A 227 6.80 2.17 19.71
C ALA A 227 5.99 0.87 19.81
N LEU A 228 6.58 -0.28 19.41
CA LEU A 228 5.92 -1.59 19.48
C LEU A 228 6.24 -2.37 20.77
N PHE A 229 7.49 -2.37 21.20
CA PHE A 229 7.97 -3.28 22.25
C PHE A 229 8.27 -2.61 23.60
N ALA A 230 8.44 -1.28 23.62
CA ALA A 230 8.83 -0.53 24.81
C ALA A 230 8.33 0.93 24.76
N PRO A 231 7.02 1.18 24.59
CA PRO A 231 6.46 2.52 24.39
C PRO A 231 6.57 3.41 25.65
N THR A 232 6.82 2.81 26.82
CA THR A 232 6.79 3.50 28.12
C THR A 232 7.89 3.03 29.06
N PRO A 233 8.20 3.78 30.14
CA PRO A 233 9.16 3.37 31.14
C PRO A 233 8.87 2.01 31.79
N ALA A 234 7.61 1.66 32.07
CA ALA A 234 7.29 0.37 32.69
C ALA A 234 7.27 -0.82 31.71
N SER A 235 7.34 -0.56 30.39
CA SER A 235 7.53 -1.57 29.34
C SER A 235 8.95 -1.53 28.74
N ALA A 236 9.88 -0.78 29.32
CA ALA A 236 11.17 -0.42 28.70
C ALA A 236 12.03 -1.61 28.22
N GLU A 237 11.94 -2.75 28.91
CA GLU A 237 12.65 -3.99 28.60
C GLU A 237 11.81 -5.07 27.91
N ASP A 238 10.60 -4.73 27.46
CA ASP A 238 9.60 -5.67 26.93
C ASP A 238 9.31 -6.84 27.91
N PRO A 239 8.77 -6.55 29.13
CA PRO A 239 8.63 -7.55 30.20
C PRO A 239 7.55 -8.61 29.92
N GLY A 240 6.78 -8.45 28.84
CA GLY A 240 5.59 -9.23 28.53
C GLY A 240 4.33 -8.68 29.22
N LEU A 241 3.17 -8.95 28.60
CA LEU A 241 1.89 -8.34 28.98
C LEU A 241 1.49 -8.64 30.43
N ALA A 242 1.69 -9.88 30.90
CA ALA A 242 1.31 -10.28 32.25
C ALA A 242 2.13 -9.57 33.33
N VAL A 243 3.44 -9.41 33.12
CA VAL A 243 4.31 -8.70 34.07
C VAL A 243 4.01 -7.21 34.04
N TYR A 244 3.77 -6.65 32.86
CA TYR A 244 3.37 -5.26 32.70
C TYR A 244 2.06 -4.95 33.44
N GLU A 245 1.04 -5.79 33.33
CA GLU A 245 -0.22 -5.63 34.06
C GLU A 245 -0.03 -5.65 35.59
N GLN A 246 0.92 -6.44 36.11
CA GLN A 246 1.26 -6.40 37.54
C GLN A 246 1.92 -5.08 37.94
N ARG A 247 2.81 -4.54 37.08
CA ARG A 247 3.43 -3.22 37.33
C ARG A 247 2.39 -2.12 37.43
N LEU A 248 1.35 -2.15 36.59
CA LEU A 248 0.25 -1.18 36.65
C LEU A 248 -0.47 -1.21 38.00
N LYS A 249 -0.65 -2.38 38.61
CA LYS A 249 -1.29 -2.54 39.93
C LYS A 249 -0.48 -1.91 41.07
N ASP A 250 0.83 -1.84 40.91
CA ASP A 250 1.76 -1.29 41.90
C ASP A 250 1.98 0.23 41.72
N MET A 251 1.50 0.82 40.62
CA MET A 251 1.62 2.26 40.36
C MET A 251 0.61 3.06 41.18
N ASP A 252 1.02 4.24 41.63
CA ASP A 252 0.12 5.26 42.16
C ASP A 252 -0.50 6.11 41.01
N ASP A 253 -1.47 6.95 41.36
CA ASP A 253 -2.20 7.79 40.38
C ASP A 253 -1.27 8.67 39.54
N LEU A 254 -0.18 9.17 40.13
CA LEU A 254 0.80 10.00 39.44
C LEU A 254 1.62 9.17 38.43
N ALA A 255 2.06 7.99 38.83
CA ALA A 255 2.76 7.06 37.96
C ALA A 255 1.86 6.59 36.81
N LEU A 256 0.60 6.26 37.06
CA LEU A 256 -0.37 5.88 36.02
C LEU A 256 -0.61 7.03 35.04
N SER A 257 -0.75 8.27 35.51
CA SER A 257 -0.89 9.45 34.65
C SER A 257 0.35 9.71 33.78
N SER A 258 1.55 9.53 34.35
CA SER A 258 2.82 9.65 33.62
C SER A 258 2.99 8.53 32.58
N GLU A 259 2.55 7.31 32.91
CA GLU A 259 2.56 6.16 32.00
C GLU A 259 1.61 6.41 30.82
N ALA A 260 0.37 6.84 31.09
CA ALA A 260 -0.62 7.23 30.09
C ALA A 260 -0.07 8.30 29.13
N SER A 261 0.57 9.33 29.68
CA SER A 261 1.19 10.40 28.88
C SER A 261 2.32 9.91 27.97
N SER A 262 3.05 8.87 28.40
CA SER A 262 4.12 8.27 27.61
C SER A 262 3.56 7.46 26.43
N PHE A 263 2.47 6.73 26.65
CA PHE A 263 1.74 6.04 25.60
C PHE A 263 1.19 6.98 24.52
N ALA A 264 0.55 8.07 24.94
CA ALA A 264 0.02 9.07 24.01
C ALA A 264 1.12 9.58 23.09
N ARG A 265 2.28 10.00 23.64
CA ARG A 265 3.41 10.47 22.85
C ARG A 265 3.92 9.42 21.87
N SER A 266 4.16 8.19 22.34
CA SER A 266 4.64 7.09 21.49
C SER A 266 3.68 6.83 20.32
N MET A 267 2.38 6.89 20.58
CA MET A 267 1.35 6.65 19.58
C MET A 267 1.23 7.81 18.58
N PHE A 268 1.30 9.06 19.02
CA PHE A 268 1.28 10.22 18.12
C PHE A 268 2.54 10.32 17.25
N ASP A 269 3.71 9.99 17.81
CA ASP A 269 4.99 10.07 17.11
C ASP A 269 5.09 9.06 15.95
N THR A 270 4.34 7.96 16.00
CA THR A 270 4.47 6.85 15.05
C THR A 270 3.16 6.50 14.33
N GLY A 271 2.01 6.75 14.95
CA GLY A 271 0.72 6.18 14.55
C GLY A 271 0.60 4.67 14.78
N LEU A 272 1.49 4.08 15.58
CA LEU A 272 1.44 2.68 15.98
C LEU A 272 0.97 2.57 17.43
N ALA A 273 0.10 1.60 17.70
CA ALA A 273 -0.24 1.20 19.06
C ALA A 273 0.36 -0.17 19.37
N SER A 274 0.94 -0.28 20.57
CA SER A 274 1.49 -1.52 21.09
C SER A 274 0.41 -2.33 21.81
N PRO A 275 0.54 -3.67 21.91
CA PRO A 275 -0.22 -4.47 22.87
C PRO A 275 -0.25 -3.90 24.30
N TYR A 276 0.81 -3.21 24.73
CA TYR A 276 0.87 -2.54 26.03
C TYR A 276 -0.14 -1.38 26.17
N HIS A 277 -0.44 -0.65 25.08
CA HIS A 277 -1.51 0.36 25.07
C HIS A 277 -2.85 -0.28 25.39
N ALA A 278 -3.17 -1.40 24.74
CA ALA A 278 -4.42 -2.11 24.96
C ALA A 278 -4.55 -2.64 26.40
N VAL A 279 -3.46 -3.19 26.97
CA VAL A 279 -3.45 -3.65 28.37
C VAL A 279 -3.70 -2.49 29.34
N MET A 280 -3.01 -1.36 29.16
CA MET A 280 -3.20 -0.19 30.03
C MET A 280 -4.62 0.35 29.93
N LEU A 281 -5.16 0.49 28.72
CA LEU A 281 -6.49 1.07 28.53
C LEU A 281 -7.60 0.20 29.13
N ARG A 282 -7.47 -1.13 29.01
CA ARG A 282 -8.35 -2.09 29.70
C ARG A 282 -8.17 -2.07 31.22
N PHE A 283 -6.93 -1.96 31.71
CA PHE A 283 -6.66 -1.84 33.15
C PHE A 283 -7.34 -0.62 33.76
N LEU A 284 -7.31 0.54 33.08
CA LEU A 284 -8.02 1.74 33.52
C LEU A 284 -9.53 1.50 33.61
N ARG A 285 -10.13 0.86 32.59
CA ARG A 285 -11.55 0.47 32.56
C ARG A 285 -11.91 -0.48 33.70
N ASP A 286 -11.12 -1.53 33.90
CA ASP A 286 -11.40 -2.59 34.89
C ASP A 286 -11.23 -2.09 36.34
N THR A 287 -10.40 -1.05 36.56
CA THR A 287 -10.15 -0.47 37.88
C THR A 287 -10.94 0.81 38.16
N GLY A 288 -11.73 1.29 37.20
CA GLY A 288 -12.57 2.48 37.33
C GLY A 288 -11.80 3.81 37.29
N GLN A 289 -10.61 3.82 36.68
CA GLN A 289 -9.77 5.02 36.48
C GLN A 289 -10.05 5.67 35.11
N ASP A 290 -11.33 5.80 34.77
CA ASP A 290 -11.79 6.28 33.46
C ASP A 290 -11.32 7.72 33.16
N GLU A 291 -11.03 8.51 34.19
CA GLU A 291 -10.50 9.88 34.07
C GLU A 291 -9.13 9.96 33.37
N LEU A 292 -8.38 8.84 33.32
CA LEU A 292 -7.10 8.76 32.61
C LEU A 292 -7.23 8.32 31.15
N ILE A 293 -8.42 7.88 30.70
CA ILE A 293 -8.65 7.46 29.30
C ILE A 293 -8.29 8.59 28.30
N PRO A 294 -8.72 9.85 28.51
CA PRO A 294 -8.31 10.92 27.59
C PRO A 294 -6.80 11.14 27.57
N ASN A 295 -6.10 10.90 28.69
CA ASN A 295 -4.65 11.09 28.79
C ASN A 295 -3.86 10.03 28.00
N ILE A 296 -4.26 8.76 28.07
CA ILE A 296 -3.60 7.69 27.30
C ILE A 296 -3.86 7.81 25.79
N LEU A 297 -5.07 8.23 25.43
CA LEU A 297 -5.42 8.54 24.04
C LEU A 297 -4.74 9.85 23.57
N GLY A 298 -4.35 10.73 24.51
CA GLY A 298 -3.73 12.03 24.23
C GLY A 298 -4.66 13.01 23.53
N LEU A 299 -5.94 13.02 23.93
CA LEU A 299 -6.97 13.78 23.26
C LEU A 299 -6.80 15.30 23.44
N THR A 300 -7.03 16.04 22.36
CA THR A 300 -7.18 17.48 22.34
C THR A 300 -8.59 17.88 22.76
N MET A 301 -8.92 19.19 22.75
CA MET A 301 -10.27 19.66 23.07
C MET A 301 -11.34 19.06 22.15
N THR A 302 -11.03 18.86 20.86
CA THR A 302 -11.96 18.25 19.92
C THR A 302 -12.29 16.80 20.32
N GLY A 303 -11.26 15.99 20.59
CA GLY A 303 -11.45 14.61 21.03
C GLY A 303 -12.10 14.49 22.40
N LEU A 304 -11.79 15.41 23.32
CA LEU A 304 -12.41 15.47 24.65
C LEU A 304 -13.91 15.78 24.57
N ASP A 305 -14.31 16.75 23.75
CA ASP A 305 -15.72 17.07 23.54
C ASP A 305 -16.48 15.89 22.93
N ASP A 306 -15.89 15.18 21.96
CA ASP A 306 -16.49 14.00 21.33
C ASP A 306 -16.63 12.84 22.33
N LEU A 307 -15.58 12.59 23.13
CA LEU A 307 -15.60 11.57 24.20
C LEU A 307 -16.66 11.88 25.25
N TYR A 308 -16.69 13.10 25.80
CA TYR A 308 -17.61 13.43 26.89
C TYR A 308 -19.08 13.48 26.44
N CYS A 309 -19.34 13.79 25.17
CA CYS A 309 -20.69 13.68 24.61
C CYS A 309 -21.17 12.22 24.53
N TYR A 310 -20.24 11.26 24.36
CA TYR A 310 -20.54 9.87 24.06
C TYR A 310 -19.79 8.86 24.96
N THR A 311 -19.54 9.21 26.23
CA THR A 311 -18.68 8.44 27.14
C THR A 311 -19.02 6.95 27.18
N GLU A 312 -20.30 6.60 27.35
CA GLU A 312 -20.75 5.21 27.41
C GLU A 312 -20.48 4.43 26.12
N LEU A 313 -20.58 5.10 24.96
CA LEU A 313 -20.27 4.48 23.68
C LEU A 313 -18.76 4.27 23.56
N VAL A 314 -17.93 5.26 23.92
CA VAL A 314 -16.47 5.13 23.90
C VAL A 314 -16.02 4.00 24.81
N HIS A 315 -16.54 3.93 26.02
CA HIS A 315 -16.29 2.84 26.97
C HIS A 315 -16.67 1.47 26.38
N ALA A 316 -17.86 1.35 25.78
CA ALA A 316 -18.28 0.10 25.15
C ALA A 316 -17.40 -0.28 23.95
N LEU A 317 -16.92 0.67 23.15
CA LEU A 317 -15.98 0.41 22.06
C LEU A 317 -14.65 -0.10 22.58
N ILE A 318 -14.13 0.48 23.67
CA ILE A 318 -12.92 -0.01 24.34
C ILE A 318 -13.13 -1.45 24.80
N ASP A 319 -14.21 -1.71 25.53
CA ASP A 319 -14.46 -2.99 26.17
C ASP A 319 -14.64 -4.13 25.14
N GLU A 320 -15.29 -3.84 24.00
CA GLU A 320 -15.66 -4.82 22.97
C GLU A 320 -14.64 -4.96 21.81
N ALA A 321 -13.77 -3.97 21.59
CA ALA A 321 -12.87 -3.97 20.43
C ALA A 321 -11.37 -3.91 20.77
N ILE A 322 -10.98 -3.37 21.92
CA ILE A 322 -9.57 -3.13 22.25
C ILE A 322 -9.02 -4.29 23.08
N TYR A 323 -8.11 -5.03 22.44
CA TYR A 323 -7.36 -6.15 22.99
C TYR A 323 -5.92 -6.12 22.48
N PRO A 324 -4.98 -6.85 23.10
CA PRO A 324 -3.61 -6.96 22.58
C PRO A 324 -3.55 -7.35 21.09
N GLU A 325 -4.43 -8.26 20.65
CA GLU A 325 -4.51 -8.74 19.27
C GLU A 325 -5.09 -7.71 18.29
N THR A 326 -5.78 -6.68 18.81
CA THR A 326 -6.39 -5.59 18.04
C THR A 326 -5.86 -4.22 18.47
N CYS A 327 -4.65 -4.16 19.02
CA CYS A 327 -4.11 -2.99 19.70
C CYS A 327 -4.08 -1.73 18.84
N GLN A 328 -3.94 -1.85 17.51
CA GLN A 328 -4.01 -0.72 16.59
C GLN A 328 -5.34 0.06 16.68
N ALA A 329 -6.43 -0.58 17.13
CA ALA A 329 -7.71 0.07 17.39
C ALA A 329 -7.63 1.18 18.46
N VAL A 330 -6.60 1.20 19.31
CA VAL A 330 -6.35 2.33 20.23
C VAL A 330 -6.05 3.61 19.45
N TYR A 331 -5.18 3.52 18.42
CA TYR A 331 -4.88 4.67 17.57
C TYR A 331 -6.06 5.02 16.67
N GLY A 332 -6.76 4.01 16.14
CA GLY A 332 -8.02 4.22 15.41
C GLY A 332 -9.06 4.99 16.24
N LEU A 333 -9.29 4.59 17.49
CA LEU A 333 -10.23 5.25 18.41
C LEU A 333 -9.79 6.68 18.70
N THR A 334 -8.50 6.89 18.99
CA THR A 334 -7.94 8.22 19.22
C THR A 334 -8.25 9.14 18.05
N MET A 335 -7.91 8.72 16.83
CA MET A 335 -8.09 9.54 15.64
C MET A 335 -9.56 9.72 15.27
N MET A 336 -10.42 8.74 15.55
CA MET A 336 -11.87 8.86 15.36
C MET A 336 -12.45 9.98 16.23
N LEU A 337 -12.00 10.07 17.49
CA LEU A 337 -12.42 11.14 18.41
C LEU A 337 -11.81 12.50 18.03
N GLU A 338 -10.52 12.56 17.67
CA GLU A 338 -9.87 13.81 17.21
C GLU A 338 -10.54 14.43 15.98
N ARG A 339 -11.19 13.61 15.16
CA ARG A 339 -11.94 14.06 13.99
C ARG A 339 -13.36 14.52 14.31
N GLY A 340 -13.83 14.35 15.55
CA GLY A 340 -15.20 14.62 15.94
C GLY A 340 -16.21 13.73 15.23
N SER A 341 -15.84 12.49 14.92
CA SER A 341 -16.67 11.58 14.12
C SER A 341 -18.02 11.27 14.79
N LEU A 342 -18.13 11.38 16.12
CA LEU A 342 -19.38 11.13 16.83
C LEU A 342 -20.30 12.36 16.90
N PHE A 343 -19.85 13.55 16.49
CA PHE A 343 -20.71 14.73 16.36
C PHE A 343 -21.84 14.56 15.35
N THR A 344 -21.75 13.55 14.48
CA THR A 344 -22.85 13.07 13.66
C THR A 344 -23.64 12.00 14.43
N PRO A 345 -24.85 12.29 14.96
CA PRO A 345 -25.53 11.36 15.87
C PRO A 345 -25.86 10.00 15.25
N SER A 346 -26.08 9.93 13.93
CA SER A 346 -26.32 8.67 13.22
C SER A 346 -25.12 7.72 13.29
N VAL A 347 -23.89 8.25 13.29
CA VAL A 347 -22.67 7.46 13.45
C VAL A 347 -22.64 6.81 14.84
N ALA A 348 -22.90 7.58 15.89
CA ALA A 348 -22.95 7.04 17.26
C ALA A 348 -24.02 5.94 17.42
N GLN A 349 -25.21 6.11 16.84
CA GLN A 349 -26.25 5.08 16.86
C GLN A 349 -25.87 3.84 16.04
N ALA A 350 -25.24 4.03 14.88
CA ALA A 350 -24.76 2.94 14.05
C ALA A 350 -23.63 2.14 14.73
N LEU A 351 -22.75 2.79 15.50
CA LEU A 351 -21.71 2.12 16.29
C LEU A 351 -22.30 1.24 17.40
N TRP A 352 -23.36 1.68 18.08
CA TRP A 352 -24.10 0.82 19.02
C TRP A 352 -24.67 -0.43 18.36
N ARG A 353 -25.11 -0.31 17.10
CA ARG A 353 -25.50 -1.47 16.30
C ARG A 353 -24.30 -2.36 15.98
N GLN A 354 -23.16 -1.78 15.59
CA GLN A 354 -21.95 -2.56 15.29
C GLN A 354 -21.43 -3.34 16.49
N ILE A 355 -21.44 -2.75 17.68
CA ILE A 355 -21.10 -3.43 18.94
C ILE A 355 -21.95 -4.70 19.13
N LYS A 356 -23.24 -4.63 18.79
CA LYS A 356 -24.20 -5.72 18.95
C LYS A 356 -24.35 -6.60 17.71
N LEU A 357 -23.56 -6.35 16.66
CA LEU A 357 -23.70 -7.03 15.39
C LEU A 357 -23.37 -8.52 15.57
N GLN A 358 -24.23 -9.36 15.01
CA GLN A 358 -24.01 -10.80 14.94
C GLN A 358 -23.69 -11.14 13.48
N PRO A 359 -22.41 -11.37 13.14
CA PRO A 359 -22.04 -11.75 11.78
C PRO A 359 -22.65 -13.09 11.39
N SER A 360 -22.90 -13.29 10.10
CA SER A 360 -23.36 -14.55 9.53
C SER A 360 -22.32 -15.66 9.76
N ALA A 361 -22.70 -16.92 9.54
CA ALA A 361 -21.77 -18.05 9.67
C ALA A 361 -20.59 -17.90 8.68
N GLU A 362 -20.87 -17.48 7.46
CA GLU A 362 -19.88 -17.26 6.39
C GLU A 362 -18.93 -16.12 6.77
N THR A 363 -19.46 -15.01 7.30
CA THR A 363 -18.65 -13.87 7.72
C THR A 363 -17.75 -14.23 8.90
N ASN A 364 -18.28 -14.97 9.89
CA ASN A 364 -17.48 -15.47 11.01
C ASN A 364 -16.35 -16.38 10.53
N GLN A 365 -16.62 -17.27 9.57
CA GLN A 365 -15.62 -18.17 9.00
C GLN A 365 -14.52 -17.38 8.27
N ALA A 366 -14.88 -16.46 7.38
CA ALA A 366 -13.90 -15.66 6.62
C ALA A 366 -12.98 -14.84 7.53
N LEU A 367 -13.55 -14.20 8.56
CA LEU A 367 -12.79 -13.44 9.56
C LEU A 367 -11.88 -14.35 10.39
N ALA A 368 -12.35 -15.51 10.83
CA ALA A 368 -11.55 -16.45 11.63
C ALA A 368 -10.39 -17.06 10.82
N GLU A 369 -10.61 -17.38 9.55
CA GLU A 369 -9.57 -17.89 8.64
C GLU A 369 -8.48 -16.85 8.37
N THR A 370 -8.85 -15.56 8.33
CA THR A 370 -7.92 -14.47 7.98
C THR A 370 -7.20 -13.90 9.19
N PHE A 371 -7.92 -13.66 10.30
CA PHE A 371 -7.39 -12.95 11.49
C PHE A 371 -7.17 -13.88 12.70
N GLY A 372 -7.50 -15.17 12.57
CA GLY A 372 -7.32 -16.17 13.62
C GLY A 372 -8.48 -16.24 14.61
N ASP A 373 -8.29 -17.05 15.66
CA ASP A 373 -9.30 -17.41 16.66
C ASP A 373 -8.98 -16.91 18.08
N ALA A 374 -7.93 -16.09 18.23
CA ALA A 374 -7.53 -15.51 19.52
C ALA A 374 -8.64 -14.64 20.15
N ARG A 375 -9.50 -14.05 19.31
CA ARG A 375 -10.71 -13.33 19.71
C ARG A 375 -11.89 -13.75 18.82
N PRO A 376 -13.14 -13.57 19.28
CA PRO A 376 -14.30 -13.76 18.44
C PRO A 376 -14.23 -12.87 17.18
N PRO A 377 -14.61 -13.36 15.98
CA PRO A 377 -14.56 -12.61 14.72
C PRO A 377 -15.12 -11.19 14.76
N ARG A 378 -16.22 -10.97 15.51
CA ARG A 378 -16.84 -9.65 15.67
C ARG A 378 -15.89 -8.60 16.27
N VAL A 379 -14.92 -9.02 17.10
CA VAL A 379 -13.95 -8.13 17.75
C VAL A 379 -12.99 -7.57 16.70
N PHE A 380 -12.48 -8.43 15.81
CA PHE A 380 -11.63 -8.01 14.69
C PHE A 380 -12.41 -7.09 13.74
N LEU A 381 -13.67 -7.41 13.44
CA LEU A 381 -14.51 -6.57 12.60
C LEU A 381 -14.75 -5.18 13.21
N LEU A 382 -15.07 -5.11 14.51
CA LEU A 382 -15.28 -3.84 15.21
C LEU A 382 -13.99 -3.02 15.33
N ALA A 383 -12.85 -3.66 15.59
CA ALA A 383 -11.54 -3.03 15.56
C ALA A 383 -11.21 -2.46 14.17
N GLY A 384 -11.52 -3.21 13.10
CA GLY A 384 -11.40 -2.74 11.72
C GLY A 384 -12.27 -1.51 11.43
N VAL A 385 -13.51 -1.49 11.93
CA VAL A 385 -14.40 -0.31 11.84
C VAL A 385 -13.77 0.91 12.52
N ILE A 386 -13.29 0.75 13.76
CA ILE A 386 -12.64 1.84 14.51
C ILE A 386 -11.42 2.37 13.75
N ASN A 387 -10.57 1.49 13.23
CA ASN A 387 -9.40 1.87 12.46
C ASN A 387 -9.78 2.64 11.18
N LEU A 388 -10.75 2.14 10.42
CA LEU A 388 -11.19 2.77 9.17
C LEU A 388 -11.80 4.16 9.41
N LEU A 389 -12.62 4.33 10.46
CA LEU A 389 -13.20 5.64 10.79
C LEU A 389 -12.16 6.62 11.38
N GLY A 390 -11.08 6.11 11.97
CA GLY A 390 -10.02 6.93 12.54
C GLY A 390 -8.97 7.40 11.52
N GLN A 391 -8.59 6.55 10.56
CA GLN A 391 -7.46 6.85 9.67
C GLN A 391 -7.83 7.73 8.46
N PRO A 392 -6.95 8.66 8.05
CA PRO A 392 -7.22 9.58 6.94
C PRO A 392 -7.09 8.96 5.54
N LEU A 393 -6.26 7.91 5.39
CA LEU A 393 -5.99 7.25 4.12
C LEU A 393 -7.18 6.41 3.63
N GLY A 394 -8.07 5.98 4.53
CA GLY A 394 -9.02 4.92 4.22
C GLY A 394 -8.30 3.58 3.94
N VAL A 395 -8.87 2.75 3.07
CA VAL A 395 -8.39 1.38 2.82
C VAL A 395 -7.65 1.24 1.50
N GLY A 396 -6.62 0.41 1.50
CA GLY A 396 -5.93 -0.03 0.29
C GLY A 396 -6.67 -1.14 -0.43
N GLN A 397 -6.47 -1.24 -1.75
CA GLN A 397 -6.96 -2.37 -2.54
C GLN A 397 -6.10 -3.65 -2.35
N GLY A 398 -4.92 -3.54 -1.73
CA GLY A 398 -3.96 -4.64 -1.65
C GLY A 398 -3.48 -5.07 -3.04
N ASN A 399 -3.30 -6.37 -3.23
CA ASN A 399 -2.99 -6.97 -4.54
C ASN A 399 -4.26 -7.30 -5.36
N ASN A 400 -5.40 -6.73 -4.98
CA ASN A 400 -6.70 -7.02 -5.58
C ASN A 400 -7.11 -5.90 -6.56
N PRO A 401 -7.78 -6.22 -7.68
CA PRO A 401 -8.26 -5.23 -8.64
C PRO A 401 -9.53 -4.50 -8.16
N THR A 402 -9.49 -3.89 -6.97
CA THR A 402 -10.67 -3.41 -6.22
C THR A 402 -10.63 -1.91 -5.93
N CYS A 403 -9.86 -1.15 -6.71
CA CYS A 403 -9.69 0.31 -6.54
C CYS A 403 -11.00 1.06 -6.32
N GLN A 404 -12.07 0.73 -7.07
CA GLN A 404 -13.36 1.41 -6.96
C GLN A 404 -14.00 1.18 -5.58
N SER A 405 -14.06 -0.07 -5.14
CA SER A 405 -14.57 -0.41 -3.81
C SER A 405 -13.73 0.21 -2.69
N ALA A 406 -12.39 0.19 -2.82
CA ALA A 406 -11.49 0.79 -1.85
C ALA A 406 -11.66 2.33 -1.74
N ILE A 407 -11.84 3.02 -2.88
CA ILE A 407 -12.18 4.44 -2.91
C ILE A 407 -13.52 4.68 -2.20
N GLY A 408 -14.53 3.84 -2.47
CA GLY A 408 -15.86 3.97 -1.86
C GLY A 408 -15.81 3.86 -0.34
N LEU A 409 -15.17 2.83 0.18
CA LEU A 409 -14.96 2.65 1.62
C LEU A 409 -14.26 3.85 2.26
N SER A 410 -13.21 4.36 1.61
CA SER A 410 -12.42 5.50 2.09
C SER A 410 -13.22 6.81 2.06
N MET A 411 -14.01 7.02 1.02
CA MET A 411 -14.90 8.19 0.87
C MET A 411 -16.01 8.17 1.92
N TRP A 412 -16.68 7.04 2.10
CA TRP A 412 -17.75 6.92 3.08
C TRP A 412 -17.22 7.04 4.51
N ALA A 413 -16.06 6.47 4.84
CA ALA A 413 -15.45 6.64 6.15
C ALA A 413 -15.24 8.12 6.52
N SER A 414 -14.96 8.98 5.54
CA SER A 414 -14.73 10.40 5.76
C SER A 414 -16.00 11.27 5.68
N ASN A 415 -16.93 10.96 4.78
CA ASN A 415 -18.06 11.85 4.45
C ASN A 415 -19.44 11.33 4.89
N GLU A 416 -19.64 10.01 4.89
CA GLU A 416 -20.92 9.36 5.23
C GLU A 416 -20.66 8.05 6.00
N ALA A 417 -20.06 8.18 7.18
CA ALA A 417 -19.65 7.04 7.99
C ALA A 417 -20.85 6.19 8.42
N ASP A 418 -22.02 6.78 8.64
CA ASP A 418 -23.25 6.06 8.95
C ASP A 418 -23.74 5.20 7.78
N TYR A 419 -23.60 5.67 6.53
CA TYR A 419 -23.86 4.85 5.34
C TYR A 419 -22.89 3.66 5.25
N LEU A 420 -21.59 3.88 5.45
CA LEU A 420 -20.59 2.80 5.51
C LEU A 420 -20.98 1.74 6.55
N LEU A 421 -21.35 2.17 7.76
CA LEU A 421 -21.76 1.28 8.83
C LEU A 421 -23.07 0.54 8.51
N GLN A 422 -23.95 1.12 7.69
CA GLN A 422 -25.18 0.48 7.20
C GLN A 422 -24.88 -0.65 6.20
N VAL A 423 -24.10 -0.37 5.16
CA VAL A 423 -23.77 -1.37 4.16
C VAL A 423 -22.91 -2.50 4.75
N LEU A 424 -22.02 -2.18 5.70
CA LEU A 424 -21.25 -3.19 6.41
C LEU A 424 -22.14 -4.09 7.28
N ALA A 425 -23.13 -3.52 7.97
CA ALA A 425 -24.05 -4.32 8.78
C ALA A 425 -24.86 -5.30 7.92
N TRP A 426 -25.30 -4.88 6.73
CA TRP A 426 -25.97 -5.78 5.78
C TRP A 426 -25.02 -6.86 5.25
N ALA A 427 -23.81 -6.49 4.80
CA ALA A 427 -22.83 -7.46 4.32
C ALA A 427 -22.50 -8.51 5.39
N ALA A 428 -22.16 -8.06 6.59
CA ALA A 428 -21.72 -8.93 7.68
C ALA A 428 -22.82 -9.82 8.25
N ARG A 429 -24.06 -9.31 8.40
CA ARG A 429 -25.18 -10.07 9.00
C ARG A 429 -25.97 -10.86 7.96
N ASP A 430 -26.27 -10.24 6.83
CA ASP A 430 -27.23 -10.73 5.84
C ASP A 430 -26.54 -11.36 4.61
N ASN A 431 -25.22 -11.24 4.48
CA ASN A 431 -24.47 -11.64 3.29
C ASN A 431 -25.10 -11.04 2.01
N GLU A 432 -25.53 -9.79 2.10
CA GLU A 432 -26.22 -9.04 1.06
C GLU A 432 -25.99 -7.54 1.27
N VAL A 433 -25.82 -6.78 0.20
CA VAL A 433 -25.84 -5.32 0.20
C VAL A 433 -26.85 -4.89 -0.84
N LEU A 434 -27.77 -4.02 -0.43
CA LEU A 434 -28.75 -3.40 -1.31
C LEU A 434 -28.22 -2.03 -1.76
N SER A 435 -28.26 -1.79 -3.06
CA SER A 435 -27.92 -0.51 -3.68
C SER A 435 -28.98 -0.13 -4.71
N ARG A 436 -28.83 1.03 -5.33
CA ARG A 436 -29.65 1.49 -6.45
C ARG A 436 -28.75 1.86 -7.61
N PHE A 437 -29.25 1.64 -8.81
CA PHE A 437 -28.65 2.15 -10.05
C PHE A 437 -29.77 2.69 -10.94
N GLU A 438 -29.77 4.00 -11.17
CA GLU A 438 -30.76 4.72 -11.97
C GLU A 438 -32.20 4.47 -11.50
N GLY A 439 -32.38 4.46 -10.17
CA GLY A 439 -33.66 4.24 -9.51
C GLY A 439 -34.12 2.78 -9.42
N GLN A 440 -33.37 1.83 -9.99
CA GLN A 440 -33.65 0.40 -9.85
C GLN A 440 -32.84 -0.19 -8.69
N GLU A 441 -33.49 -1.02 -7.87
CA GLU A 441 -32.80 -1.75 -6.81
C GLU A 441 -31.85 -2.80 -7.40
N VAL A 442 -30.67 -2.89 -6.79
CA VAL A 442 -29.64 -3.89 -7.12
C VAL A 442 -29.21 -4.54 -5.82
N SER A 443 -29.43 -5.85 -5.69
CA SER A 443 -28.90 -6.63 -4.58
C SER A 443 -27.57 -7.26 -4.99
N SER A 444 -26.60 -7.29 -4.07
CA SER A 444 -25.35 -8.04 -4.28
C SER A 444 -25.54 -9.57 -4.23
N ARG A 445 -26.68 -10.03 -3.69
CA ARG A 445 -27.00 -11.46 -3.55
C ARG A 445 -27.30 -11.99 -4.95
N ASP A 446 -26.64 -13.08 -5.33
CA ASP A 446 -26.81 -13.78 -6.62
C ASP A 446 -26.32 -13.04 -7.89
N LEU A 447 -25.57 -11.94 -7.75
CA LEU A 447 -24.86 -11.35 -8.89
C LEU A 447 -23.66 -12.19 -9.30
N GLU A 448 -23.36 -12.17 -10.60
CA GLU A 448 -22.10 -12.72 -11.13
C GLU A 448 -20.90 -12.06 -10.44
N PRO A 449 -19.82 -12.82 -10.16
CA PRO A 449 -18.57 -12.27 -9.64
C PRO A 449 -18.07 -11.10 -10.51
N GLY A 450 -17.54 -10.05 -9.86
CA GLY A 450 -16.89 -8.94 -10.54
C GLY A 450 -15.43 -9.28 -10.85
N LEU A 451 -14.51 -8.36 -10.55
CA LEU A 451 -13.08 -8.58 -10.75
C LEU A 451 -12.46 -9.47 -9.67
N VAL A 452 -13.09 -9.57 -8.51
CA VAL A 452 -12.64 -10.38 -7.38
C VAL A 452 -13.05 -11.84 -7.58
N LYS A 453 -12.07 -12.71 -7.83
CA LYS A 453 -12.29 -14.14 -8.10
C LYS A 453 -12.18 -15.06 -6.88
N GLY A 454 -11.87 -14.52 -5.71
CA GLY A 454 -11.71 -15.26 -4.45
C GLY A 454 -11.69 -14.32 -3.25
N THR A 455 -11.47 -14.85 -2.04
CA THR A 455 -11.37 -14.03 -0.82
C THR A 455 -10.21 -13.03 -0.96
N PRO A 456 -10.46 -11.72 -0.78
CA PRO A 456 -9.41 -10.72 -0.80
C PRO A 456 -8.31 -11.05 0.21
N VAL A 457 -7.06 -10.99 -0.22
CA VAL A 457 -5.87 -11.16 0.64
C VAL A 457 -5.24 -9.80 0.94
N ASP A 458 -4.52 -9.70 2.06
CA ASP A 458 -3.85 -8.49 2.51
C ASP A 458 -4.78 -7.27 2.62
N VAL A 459 -5.99 -7.46 3.17
CA VAL A 459 -6.99 -6.39 3.39
C VAL A 459 -7.48 -6.35 4.83
N ASP A 460 -7.99 -5.21 5.27
CA ASP A 460 -8.54 -5.04 6.62
C ASP A 460 -9.90 -5.78 6.79
N PRO A 461 -10.36 -6.00 8.04
CA PRO A 461 -11.60 -6.74 8.30
C PRO A 461 -12.85 -6.16 7.61
N VAL A 462 -12.96 -4.83 7.46
CA VAL A 462 -14.11 -4.21 6.78
C VAL A 462 -14.02 -4.48 5.28
N SER A 463 -12.84 -4.31 4.69
CA SER A 463 -12.60 -4.60 3.29
C SER A 463 -12.84 -6.08 2.95
N LEU A 464 -12.37 -7.01 3.80
CA LEU A 464 -12.58 -8.45 3.64
C LEU A 464 -14.06 -8.80 3.47
N VAL A 465 -14.91 -8.20 4.31
CA VAL A 465 -16.34 -8.47 4.34
C VAL A 465 -17.09 -7.73 3.23
N LEU A 466 -16.77 -6.46 2.99
CA LEU A 466 -17.62 -5.59 2.17
C LEU A 466 -17.19 -5.52 0.69
N ILE A 467 -15.89 -5.57 0.38
CA ILE A 467 -15.40 -5.47 -1.01
C ILE A 467 -16.02 -6.51 -1.95
N PRO A 468 -16.18 -7.80 -1.59
CA PRO A 468 -16.80 -8.79 -2.48
C PRO A 468 -18.24 -8.46 -2.88
N HIS A 469 -18.99 -7.75 -2.03
CA HIS A 469 -20.34 -7.29 -2.36
C HIS A 469 -20.29 -6.06 -3.27
N LEU A 470 -19.42 -5.11 -2.96
CA LEU A 470 -19.25 -3.88 -3.75
C LEU A 470 -18.74 -4.18 -5.16
N ASP A 471 -17.80 -5.12 -5.30
CA ASP A 471 -17.27 -5.54 -6.60
C ASP A 471 -18.35 -6.17 -7.49
N ARG A 472 -19.23 -7.00 -6.92
CA ARG A 472 -20.40 -7.55 -7.63
C ARG A 472 -21.38 -6.46 -8.07
N LEU A 473 -21.69 -5.52 -7.17
CA LEU A 473 -22.57 -4.39 -7.48
C LEU A 473 -21.98 -3.52 -8.59
N TYR A 474 -20.70 -3.19 -8.50
CA TYR A 474 -19.99 -2.39 -9.51
C TYR A 474 -19.95 -3.10 -10.88
N GLY A 475 -19.65 -4.41 -10.90
CA GLY A 475 -19.70 -5.21 -12.11
C GLY A 475 -21.08 -5.26 -12.76
N GLU A 476 -22.14 -5.28 -11.96
CA GLU A 476 -23.52 -5.21 -12.44
C GLU A 476 -23.87 -3.84 -13.02
N MET A 477 -23.46 -2.75 -12.38
CA MET A 477 -23.61 -1.40 -12.94
C MET A 477 -22.88 -1.26 -14.28
N TRP A 478 -21.71 -1.90 -14.41
CA TRP A 478 -20.97 -1.95 -15.68
C TRP A 478 -21.73 -2.70 -16.77
N ARG A 479 -22.27 -3.89 -16.48
CA ARG A 479 -23.10 -4.66 -17.42
C ARG A 479 -24.31 -3.85 -17.93
N ARG A 480 -24.95 -3.08 -17.05
CA ARG A 480 -26.07 -2.19 -17.41
C ARG A 480 -25.66 -1.01 -18.29
N CYS A 481 -24.37 -0.67 -18.33
CA CYS A 481 -23.82 0.39 -19.16
C CYS A 481 -23.20 -0.11 -20.49
N GLU A 482 -23.10 -1.43 -20.72
CA GLU A 482 -22.32 -2.01 -21.83
C GLU A 482 -22.72 -1.50 -23.23
N ASN A 483 -23.99 -1.17 -23.43
CA ASN A 483 -24.51 -0.68 -24.71
C ASN A 483 -24.40 0.85 -24.90
N ARG A 484 -23.72 1.57 -24.00
CA ARG A 484 -23.57 3.03 -24.06
C ARG A 484 -22.32 3.43 -24.86
N ASP A 485 -22.39 4.55 -25.56
CA ASP A 485 -21.28 5.08 -26.38
C ASP A 485 -20.27 5.92 -25.59
N GLU A 486 -20.58 6.26 -24.34
CA GLU A 486 -19.75 7.04 -23.44
C GLU A 486 -19.14 6.16 -22.33
N ASP A 487 -18.10 6.70 -21.67
CA ASP A 487 -17.44 6.00 -20.57
C ASP A 487 -18.44 5.76 -19.42
N ALA A 488 -18.57 4.51 -19.00
CA ALA A 488 -19.54 4.10 -17.99
C ALA A 488 -19.33 4.77 -16.63
N HIS A 489 -18.10 5.22 -16.31
CA HIS A 489 -17.82 5.96 -15.07
C HIS A 489 -18.66 7.23 -14.92
N ARG A 490 -19.14 7.81 -16.03
CA ARG A 490 -20.09 8.93 -16.02
C ARG A 490 -21.36 8.62 -15.22
N TRP A 491 -21.87 7.39 -15.33
CA TRP A 491 -23.13 6.96 -14.74
C TRP A 491 -22.92 6.18 -13.46
N ILE A 492 -21.86 5.38 -13.41
CA ILE A 492 -21.57 4.49 -12.28
C ILE A 492 -21.10 5.29 -11.07
N ASN A 493 -20.16 6.23 -11.22
CA ASN A 493 -19.54 6.86 -10.06
C ASN A 493 -20.55 7.64 -9.19
N PRO A 494 -21.49 8.44 -9.74
CA PRO A 494 -22.50 9.13 -8.92
C PRO A 494 -23.44 8.20 -8.17
N GLU A 495 -23.84 7.09 -8.79
CA GLU A 495 -24.74 6.10 -8.17
C GLU A 495 -23.99 5.19 -7.18
N PHE A 496 -22.74 4.86 -7.47
CA PHE A 496 -21.92 3.96 -6.66
C PHE A 496 -21.37 4.66 -5.43
N TYR A 497 -20.79 5.86 -5.57
CA TYR A 497 -20.16 6.55 -4.45
C TYR A 497 -21.11 7.42 -3.65
N GLY A 498 -22.13 8.01 -4.28
CA GLY A 498 -23.08 8.90 -3.63
C GLY A 498 -23.23 10.24 -4.32
N TRP A 499 -24.24 11.00 -3.87
CA TRP A 499 -24.72 12.22 -4.53
C TRP A 499 -23.68 13.33 -4.66
N TRP A 500 -22.63 13.32 -3.82
CA TRP A 500 -21.56 14.33 -3.81
C TRP A 500 -20.57 14.17 -4.97
N VAL A 501 -20.60 13.05 -5.70
CA VAL A 501 -19.88 12.95 -6.97
C VAL A 501 -20.64 13.76 -8.01
N SER A 502 -19.96 14.74 -8.60
CA SER A 502 -20.60 15.64 -9.56
C SER A 502 -21.09 14.89 -10.80
N HIS A 503 -22.18 15.35 -11.41
CA HIS A 503 -22.78 14.66 -12.58
C HIS A 503 -22.16 15.10 -13.92
N GLY A 504 -21.42 16.21 -13.95
CA GLY A 504 -20.62 16.57 -15.11
C GLY A 504 -19.44 15.63 -15.21
N PHE A 505 -19.19 15.07 -16.39
CA PHE A 505 -18.10 14.13 -16.61
C PHE A 505 -17.36 14.45 -17.90
N ARG A 506 -16.03 14.38 -17.85
CA ARG A 506 -15.15 14.53 -19.01
C ARG A 506 -14.17 13.38 -19.02
N ALA A 507 -14.07 12.70 -20.16
CA ALA A 507 -12.98 11.78 -20.48
C ALA A 507 -12.30 12.24 -21.77
N VAL A 508 -10.97 12.15 -21.82
CA VAL A 508 -10.18 12.58 -22.99
C VAL A 508 -10.01 11.46 -24.02
N THR A 509 -10.14 10.20 -23.61
CA THR A 509 -10.00 9.04 -24.51
C THR A 509 -11.34 8.57 -25.04
N ASP A 510 -11.42 8.32 -26.34
CA ASP A 510 -12.57 7.64 -26.94
C ASP A 510 -12.69 6.19 -26.41
N VAL A 511 -13.89 5.78 -26.02
CA VAL A 511 -14.13 4.47 -25.39
C VAL A 511 -13.85 3.31 -26.37
N LYS A 512 -14.07 3.51 -27.67
CA LYS A 512 -13.92 2.48 -28.70
C LYS A 512 -12.51 2.44 -29.27
N THR A 513 -11.92 3.60 -29.56
CA THR A 513 -10.61 3.67 -30.22
C THR A 513 -9.46 3.83 -29.23
N GLY A 514 -9.73 4.30 -28.01
CA GLY A 514 -8.70 4.66 -27.03
C GLY A 514 -7.94 5.94 -27.36
N GLU A 515 -8.24 6.59 -28.49
CA GLU A 515 -7.53 7.79 -28.96
C GLU A 515 -7.89 9.01 -28.10
N VAL A 516 -6.89 9.85 -27.86
CA VAL A 516 -7.03 11.13 -27.16
C VAL A 516 -7.69 12.15 -28.10
N ARG A 517 -8.82 12.71 -27.68
CA ARG A 517 -9.59 13.73 -28.43
C ARG A 517 -9.76 14.99 -27.59
N ASP A 518 -9.69 16.14 -28.24
CA ASP A 518 -9.85 17.48 -27.61
C ASP A 518 -9.01 17.65 -26.33
N TYR A 519 -7.71 17.33 -26.41
CA TYR A 519 -6.87 17.33 -25.21
C TYR A 519 -6.75 18.72 -24.57
N GLU A 520 -6.62 19.76 -25.40
CA GLU A 520 -6.66 21.16 -24.93
C GLU A 520 -7.96 21.47 -24.20
N GLY A 521 -9.12 21.16 -24.80
CA GLY A 521 -10.41 21.38 -24.18
C GLY A 521 -10.55 20.66 -22.84
N PHE A 522 -10.09 19.40 -22.77
CA PHE A 522 -10.07 18.61 -21.54
C PHE A 522 -9.24 19.26 -20.43
N ILE A 523 -8.03 19.74 -20.74
CA ILE A 523 -7.14 20.40 -19.77
C ILE A 523 -7.78 21.70 -19.26
N ARG A 524 -8.33 22.53 -20.16
CA ARG A 524 -9.00 23.78 -19.79
C ARG A 524 -10.19 23.53 -18.88
N HIS A 525 -11.00 22.50 -19.15
CA HIS A 525 -12.12 22.13 -18.29
C HIS A 525 -11.63 21.74 -16.90
N PHE A 526 -10.57 20.93 -16.79
CA PHE A 526 -10.04 20.54 -15.47
C PHE A 526 -9.60 21.77 -14.67
N TYR A 527 -8.84 22.69 -15.30
CA TYR A 527 -8.39 23.91 -14.64
C TYR A 527 -9.55 24.81 -14.24
N ALA A 528 -10.52 25.04 -15.12
CA ALA A 528 -11.69 25.86 -14.83
C ALA A 528 -12.59 25.27 -13.74
N SER A 529 -12.56 23.96 -13.52
CA SER A 529 -13.31 23.30 -12.44
C SER A 529 -12.56 23.25 -11.12
N TYR A 530 -11.25 22.96 -11.14
CA TYR A 530 -10.50 22.61 -9.91
C TYR A 530 -9.47 23.62 -9.46
N HIS A 531 -8.96 24.49 -10.35
CA HIS A 531 -7.86 25.37 -10.01
C HIS A 531 -8.39 26.68 -9.38
N PRO A 532 -8.06 27.01 -8.12
CA PRO A 532 -8.61 28.18 -7.40
C PRO A 532 -8.53 29.52 -8.16
N PHE A 533 -7.47 29.74 -8.94
CA PHE A 533 -7.34 30.96 -9.75
C PHE A 533 -8.30 31.08 -10.94
N TYR A 534 -8.93 29.99 -11.39
CA TYR A 534 -9.79 29.97 -12.59
C TYR A 534 -11.25 29.58 -12.29
N ASN A 535 -11.53 29.04 -11.09
CA ASN A 535 -12.86 28.59 -10.68
C ASN A 535 -13.55 29.50 -9.65
N GLY A 536 -13.09 30.75 -9.50
CA GLY A 536 -13.66 31.69 -8.51
C GLY A 536 -13.18 31.46 -7.08
N ASN A 537 -12.00 30.83 -6.90
CA ASN A 537 -11.40 30.51 -5.60
C ASN A 537 -12.25 29.55 -4.75
N ILE A 538 -12.97 28.64 -5.42
CA ILE A 538 -13.78 27.61 -4.78
C ILE A 538 -12.89 26.38 -4.53
N PRO A 539 -12.70 25.93 -3.28
CA PRO A 539 -11.96 24.71 -3.00
C PRO A 539 -12.77 23.48 -3.43
N VAL A 540 -12.12 22.33 -3.56
CA VAL A 540 -12.82 21.05 -3.71
C VAL A 540 -13.69 20.83 -2.48
N ILE A 541 -15.02 20.77 -2.67
CA ILE A 541 -15.99 20.66 -1.58
C ILE A 541 -16.07 19.21 -1.09
N HIS A 542 -16.21 18.28 -2.03
CA HIS A 542 -16.24 16.85 -1.77
C HIS A 542 -15.20 16.17 -2.64
N ALA A 543 -14.54 15.16 -2.08
CA ALA A 543 -13.56 14.39 -2.84
C ALA A 543 -14.20 13.79 -4.11
N GLN A 544 -13.50 13.92 -5.24
CA GLN A 544 -14.02 13.52 -6.56
C GLN A 544 -13.20 12.36 -7.15
N PRO A 545 -13.85 11.26 -7.57
CA PRO A 545 -13.15 10.17 -8.26
C PRO A 545 -12.61 10.65 -9.60
N ALA A 546 -11.38 10.26 -9.91
CA ALA A 546 -10.68 10.63 -11.13
C ALA A 546 -9.94 9.42 -11.72
N GLY A 547 -9.89 9.36 -13.04
CA GLY A 547 -9.16 8.35 -13.79
C GLY A 547 -7.79 8.87 -14.22
N ILE A 548 -6.73 8.16 -13.84
CA ILE A 548 -5.36 8.44 -14.28
C ILE A 548 -4.81 7.35 -15.19
N ALA A 549 -3.96 7.75 -16.13
CA ALA A 549 -3.11 6.87 -16.91
C ALA A 549 -1.85 6.56 -16.08
N VAL A 550 -1.81 5.34 -15.53
CA VAL A 550 -0.65 4.84 -14.80
C VAL A 550 0.50 4.66 -15.77
N THR A 551 1.66 5.16 -15.35
CA THR A 551 2.90 5.08 -16.11
C THR A 551 4.00 4.49 -15.24
N ASP A 552 4.97 3.83 -15.87
CA ASP A 552 6.18 3.40 -15.18
C ASP A 552 7.19 4.56 -15.02
N SER A 553 8.32 4.31 -14.37
CA SER A 553 9.37 5.33 -14.17
C SER A 553 10.05 5.80 -15.47
N ALA A 554 9.76 5.16 -16.62
CA ALA A 554 10.13 5.63 -17.95
C ALA A 554 8.97 6.37 -18.68
N ALA A 555 7.91 6.72 -17.96
CA ALA A 555 6.71 7.38 -18.46
C ALA A 555 5.96 6.59 -19.53
N ARG A 556 6.12 5.26 -19.58
CA ARG A 556 5.38 4.40 -20.50
C ARG A 556 4.03 4.05 -19.90
N PHE A 557 2.98 4.10 -20.72
CA PHE A 557 1.64 3.71 -20.30
C PHE A 557 1.58 2.24 -19.87
N VAL A 558 1.09 2.00 -18.66
CA VAL A 558 0.92 0.67 -18.07
C VAL A 558 -0.56 0.28 -18.05
N GLY A 559 -1.43 1.21 -17.71
CA GLY A 559 -2.86 0.97 -17.60
C GLY A 559 -3.63 2.15 -17.05
N ARG A 560 -4.95 2.00 -16.91
CA ARG A 560 -5.81 3.00 -16.25
C ARG A 560 -6.02 2.63 -14.80
N HIS A 561 -6.10 3.63 -13.94
CA HIS A 561 -6.35 3.46 -12.52
C HIS A 561 -7.23 4.57 -11.98
N ALA A 562 -8.02 4.27 -10.97
CA ALA A 562 -8.86 5.24 -10.30
C ALA A 562 -8.17 5.75 -9.03
N ILE A 563 -8.28 7.05 -8.82
CA ILE A 563 -7.84 7.76 -7.62
C ILE A 563 -8.96 8.71 -7.17
N ASN A 564 -8.77 9.37 -6.04
CA ASN A 564 -9.72 10.35 -5.53
C ASN A 564 -9.04 11.70 -5.31
N ILE A 565 -9.52 12.76 -5.96
CA ILE A 565 -9.03 14.13 -5.78
C ILE A 565 -9.61 14.65 -4.47
N LEU A 566 -8.74 14.95 -3.51
CA LEU A 566 -9.15 15.41 -2.18
C LEU A 566 -9.22 16.92 -2.11
N ARG A 567 -8.20 17.61 -2.65
CA ARG A 567 -8.14 19.07 -2.69
C ARG A 567 -7.16 19.59 -3.73
N VAL A 568 -7.36 20.84 -4.12
CA VAL A 568 -6.43 21.60 -4.97
C VAL A 568 -6.11 22.92 -4.29
N ALA A 569 -4.85 23.12 -3.96
CA ALA A 569 -4.41 24.27 -3.17
C ALA A 569 -2.93 24.61 -3.40
N LEU A 570 -2.54 25.82 -3.00
CA LEU A 570 -1.13 26.22 -2.96
C LEU A 570 -0.39 25.43 -1.88
N SER A 571 0.80 24.96 -2.22
CA SER A 571 1.77 24.42 -1.27
C SER A 571 2.38 25.52 -0.41
N PRO A 572 3.11 25.19 0.68
CA PRO A 572 3.91 26.15 1.45
C PRO A 572 4.96 26.88 0.59
N LYS A 573 5.28 26.38 -0.61
CA LYS A 573 6.20 26.97 -1.57
C LYS A 573 5.49 27.80 -2.65
N ASN A 574 4.20 28.08 -2.49
CA ASN A 574 3.34 28.81 -3.45
C ASN A 574 3.23 28.14 -4.83
N GLU A 575 3.30 26.81 -4.89
CA GLU A 575 3.03 26.04 -6.09
C GLU A 575 1.62 25.46 -6.02
N MET A 576 0.81 25.58 -7.08
CA MET A 576 -0.51 24.96 -7.13
C MET A 576 -0.38 23.45 -7.30
N ARG A 577 -0.97 22.68 -6.38
CA ARG A 577 -0.86 21.21 -6.34
C ARG A 577 -2.23 20.56 -6.24
N VAL A 578 -2.33 19.38 -6.81
CA VAL A 578 -3.45 18.47 -6.60
C VAL A 578 -3.04 17.48 -5.53
N TYR A 579 -3.86 17.37 -4.48
CA TYR A 579 -3.71 16.41 -3.40
C TYR A 579 -4.78 15.34 -3.57
N PHE A 580 -4.37 14.09 -3.54
CA PHE A 580 -5.22 12.97 -3.92
C PHE A 580 -4.90 11.73 -3.08
N PHE A 581 -5.89 10.85 -2.99
CA PHE A 581 -5.75 9.51 -2.43
C PHE A 581 -5.61 8.49 -3.55
N ASN A 582 -4.62 7.60 -3.42
CA ASN A 582 -4.38 6.49 -4.33
C ASN A 582 -4.58 5.15 -3.60
N PRO A 583 -5.57 4.33 -3.97
CA PRO A 583 -5.89 3.10 -3.23
C PRO A 583 -4.87 1.96 -3.42
N ASN A 584 -3.75 2.16 -4.14
CA ASN A 584 -2.82 1.10 -4.50
C ASN A 584 -1.71 0.82 -3.47
N ASN A 585 -1.85 1.28 -2.22
CA ASN A 585 -0.89 1.10 -1.12
C ASN A 585 0.51 1.71 -1.33
N ASP A 586 0.72 2.48 -2.40
CA ASP A 586 1.94 3.25 -2.60
C ASP A 586 1.61 4.64 -3.14
N SER A 587 1.53 5.61 -2.24
CA SER A 587 1.27 7.00 -2.60
C SER A 587 2.52 7.73 -3.14
N GLY A 588 3.71 7.12 -3.09
CA GLY A 588 5.00 7.73 -3.45
C GLY A 588 5.51 7.39 -4.86
N GLN A 589 4.60 7.09 -5.80
CA GLN A 589 4.96 6.52 -7.10
C GLN A 589 5.75 7.46 -8.01
N ASN A 590 6.63 6.88 -8.81
CA ASN A 590 7.32 7.56 -9.91
C ASN A 590 6.56 7.34 -11.22
N TRP A 591 6.02 8.41 -11.80
CA TRP A 591 5.23 8.43 -13.04
C TRP A 591 6.09 8.79 -14.29
N GLY A 592 7.40 8.65 -14.15
CA GLY A 592 8.40 8.95 -15.16
C GLY A 592 8.54 10.44 -15.48
N GLN A 593 9.46 10.78 -16.39
CA GLN A 593 9.77 12.17 -16.75
C GLN A 593 10.19 13.05 -15.55
N GLY A 594 10.68 12.45 -14.47
CA GLY A 594 11.01 13.15 -13.22
C GLY A 594 9.80 13.46 -12.32
N ILE A 595 8.59 13.02 -12.70
CA ILE A 595 7.36 13.18 -11.92
C ILE A 595 7.33 12.10 -10.84
N THR A 596 7.44 12.50 -9.57
CA THR A 596 7.33 11.60 -8.41
C THR A 596 6.33 12.17 -7.42
N CYS A 597 5.32 11.37 -7.08
CA CYS A 597 4.31 11.74 -6.11
C CYS A 597 4.95 12.01 -4.75
N SER A 598 4.65 13.18 -4.18
CA SER A 598 5.10 13.55 -2.84
C SER A 598 4.07 13.09 -1.81
N THR A 599 4.51 12.53 -0.69
CA THR A 599 3.63 12.17 0.45
C THR A 599 3.81 13.10 1.64
N HIS A 600 4.81 13.99 1.59
CA HIS A 600 5.10 14.99 2.61
C HIS A 600 5.95 16.12 2.02
N GLY A 601 6.10 17.21 2.78
CA GLY A 601 7.04 18.30 2.50
C GLY A 601 6.55 19.35 1.49
N ASN A 602 5.37 19.17 0.89
CA ASN A 602 4.70 20.15 0.03
C ASN A 602 3.29 20.51 0.50
N GLY A 603 2.98 20.23 1.76
CA GLY A 603 1.73 20.62 2.42
C GLY A 603 0.69 19.50 2.48
N GLU A 604 1.07 18.27 2.16
CA GLU A 604 0.25 17.06 2.32
C GLU A 604 -0.19 16.87 3.78
N PHE A 605 -1.45 16.51 3.98
CA PHE A 605 -1.90 15.90 5.23
C PHE A 605 -1.58 14.41 5.21
N ARG A 606 -1.52 13.79 6.40
CA ARG A 606 -1.26 12.34 6.52
C ARG A 606 -2.24 11.57 5.64
N GLY A 607 -1.69 10.74 4.75
CA GLY A 607 -2.45 9.96 3.76
C GLY A 607 -2.64 10.59 2.39
N GLU A 608 -2.31 11.86 2.20
CA GLU A 608 -2.37 12.48 0.88
C GLU A 608 -1.09 12.21 0.07
N ALA A 609 -1.27 11.89 -1.22
CA ALA A 609 -0.26 12.10 -2.24
C ALA A 609 -0.47 13.47 -2.88
N SER A 610 0.59 14.09 -3.42
CA SER A 610 0.44 15.30 -4.19
C SER A 610 1.40 15.43 -5.37
N LEU A 611 0.96 16.18 -6.38
CA LEU A 611 1.76 16.58 -7.53
C LEU A 611 1.46 18.05 -7.90
N PRO A 612 2.42 18.77 -8.51
CA PRO A 612 2.13 20.01 -9.22
C PRO A 612 0.97 19.80 -10.19
N ILE A 613 0.05 20.77 -10.25
CA ILE A 613 -1.20 20.59 -11.00
C ILE A 613 -0.96 20.22 -12.47
N ALA A 614 0.04 20.80 -13.11
CA ALA A 614 0.39 20.47 -14.49
C ALA A 614 0.83 19.00 -14.67
N GLU A 615 1.63 18.48 -13.74
CA GLU A 615 2.10 17.09 -13.76
C GLU A 615 0.96 16.11 -13.51
N PHE A 616 0.09 16.42 -12.55
CA PHE A 616 -1.12 15.64 -12.29
C PHE A 616 -2.05 15.61 -13.51
N THR A 617 -2.41 16.78 -14.06
CA THR A 617 -3.30 16.86 -15.22
C THR A 617 -2.71 16.17 -16.44
N SER A 618 -1.38 16.12 -16.58
CA SER A 618 -0.72 15.40 -17.68
C SER A 618 -0.92 13.88 -17.64
N ARG A 619 -1.38 13.31 -16.51
CA ARG A 619 -1.73 11.89 -16.36
C ARG A 619 -3.23 11.65 -16.18
N LEU A 620 -4.04 12.70 -16.13
CA LEU A 620 -5.49 12.59 -15.99
C LEU A 620 -6.12 12.20 -17.33
N TYR A 621 -6.99 11.19 -17.34
CA TYR A 621 -7.79 10.84 -18.53
C TYR A 621 -9.29 11.02 -18.32
N ALA A 622 -9.78 11.05 -17.08
CA ALA A 622 -11.19 11.27 -16.77
C ALA A 622 -11.39 11.97 -15.42
N PHE A 623 -12.39 12.84 -15.32
CA PHE A 623 -12.79 13.48 -14.06
C PHE A 623 -14.27 13.90 -14.07
N HIS A 624 -14.84 14.02 -12.88
CA HIS A 624 -16.15 14.63 -12.64
C HIS A 624 -16.02 16.12 -12.32
N PHE A 625 -17.02 16.93 -12.65
CA PHE A 625 -17.06 18.36 -12.39
C PHE A 625 -18.49 18.87 -12.23
N ASP A 626 -18.67 20.00 -11.53
CA ASP A 626 -19.97 20.65 -11.42
C ASP A 626 -20.28 21.44 -12.71
N PRO A 627 -21.35 21.08 -13.46
CA PRO A 627 -21.69 21.77 -14.69
C PRO A 627 -22.27 23.18 -14.49
N LEU A 628 -22.68 23.53 -13.26
CA LEU A 628 -23.24 24.84 -12.90
C LEU A 628 -22.20 25.80 -12.35
N GLU A 629 -21.04 25.30 -11.92
CA GLU A 629 -19.94 26.10 -11.34
C GLU A 629 -18.67 26.07 -12.21
N LEU A 630 -18.80 25.81 -13.51
CA LEU A 630 -17.64 25.83 -14.42
C LEU A 630 -17.07 27.25 -14.53
N GLY A 631 -15.79 27.39 -14.21
CA GLY A 631 -15.04 28.64 -14.34
C GLY A 631 -14.77 29.07 -15.79
N ASP A 632 -13.95 30.11 -15.94
CA ASP A 632 -13.64 30.68 -17.26
C ASP A 632 -12.55 29.89 -17.99
N LEU A 633 -12.96 29.10 -19.00
CA LEU A 633 -12.08 28.31 -19.87
C LEU A 633 -11.07 29.17 -20.66
N SER A 634 -11.41 30.44 -20.93
CA SER A 634 -10.57 31.36 -21.71
C SER A 634 -9.49 32.05 -20.85
N ALA A 635 -9.65 32.04 -19.53
CA ALA A 635 -8.69 32.63 -18.60
C ALA A 635 -7.42 31.77 -18.40
N ILE A 636 -7.45 30.49 -18.80
CA ILE A 636 -6.31 29.57 -18.65
C ILE A 636 -5.20 29.94 -19.66
N PRO A 637 -3.97 30.23 -19.20
CA PRO A 637 -2.87 30.59 -20.09
C PRO A 637 -2.45 29.47 -21.05
N GLU A 638 -2.28 29.81 -22.32
CA GLU A 638 -1.80 28.89 -23.38
C GLU A 638 -0.54 28.12 -22.98
N LYS A 639 0.41 28.79 -22.31
CA LYS A 639 1.67 28.19 -21.88
C LYS A 639 1.48 27.02 -20.90
N GLU A 640 0.47 27.10 -20.03
CA GLU A 640 0.19 26.05 -19.05
C GLU A 640 -0.44 24.85 -19.75
N VAL A 641 -1.39 25.09 -20.65
CA VAL A 641 -2.01 24.05 -21.47
C VAL A 641 -0.96 23.33 -22.32
N ALA A 642 -0.10 24.08 -23.01
CA ALA A 642 0.97 23.51 -23.84
C ALA A 642 1.95 22.65 -23.03
N ARG A 643 2.30 23.06 -21.80
CA ARG A 643 3.14 22.27 -20.88
C ARG A 643 2.50 20.94 -20.53
N VAL A 644 1.21 20.94 -20.18
CA VAL A 644 0.48 19.72 -19.82
C VAL A 644 0.38 18.78 -21.03
N MET A 645 0.09 19.31 -22.22
CA MET A 645 0.01 18.54 -23.45
C MET A 645 1.34 17.90 -23.83
N ASP A 646 2.46 18.64 -23.72
CA ASP A 646 3.81 18.10 -24.00
C ASP A 646 4.14 16.91 -23.10
N LEU A 647 3.90 17.04 -21.79
CA LEU A 647 4.09 15.95 -20.82
C LEU A 647 3.21 14.72 -21.12
N GLY A 648 1.98 14.93 -21.59
CA GLY A 648 1.09 13.84 -21.99
C GLY A 648 1.55 13.16 -23.28
N TYR A 649 1.84 13.93 -24.34
CA TYR A 649 2.19 13.41 -25.66
C TYR A 649 3.53 12.70 -25.72
N THR A 650 4.47 13.08 -24.85
CA THR A 650 5.76 12.39 -24.70
C THR A 650 5.68 11.20 -23.74
N SER A 651 4.47 10.78 -23.37
CA SER A 651 4.17 9.68 -22.46
C SER A 651 2.99 8.83 -22.97
N TRP A 652 1.85 8.83 -22.27
CA TRP A 652 0.72 7.94 -22.52
C TRP A 652 -0.25 8.46 -23.59
N ALA A 653 -0.31 9.77 -23.80
CA ALA A 653 -1.24 10.41 -24.72
C ALA A 653 -0.68 10.54 -26.14
N ALA A 654 0.49 9.93 -26.42
CA ALA A 654 1.18 10.01 -27.70
C ALA A 654 0.22 9.75 -28.87
N PRO A 655 0.22 10.59 -29.93
CA PRO A 655 -0.59 10.34 -31.10
C PRO A 655 -0.24 8.97 -31.68
N THR A 656 -1.23 8.11 -31.86
CA THR A 656 -1.05 6.89 -32.65
C THR A 656 -0.73 7.32 -34.08
N ASP A 657 0.47 6.97 -34.57
CA ASP A 657 0.80 7.15 -35.98
C ASP A 657 -0.34 6.50 -36.78
N ARG A 658 -1.04 7.31 -37.57
CA ARG A 658 -1.95 6.80 -38.60
C ARG A 658 -1.10 5.90 -39.48
N SER A 659 -1.32 4.58 -39.42
CA SER A 659 -0.94 3.72 -40.53
C SER A 659 -1.52 4.38 -41.79
N PRO A 660 -0.69 4.76 -42.78
CA PRO A 660 -1.21 5.34 -44.00
C PRO A 660 -1.94 4.22 -44.76
N ASP A 661 -3.27 4.35 -44.79
CA ASP A 661 -4.29 3.66 -45.60
C ASP A 661 -4.21 2.12 -45.76
#